data_AF-A0A9D9Q7V9-F1
#
_entry.id   AF-A0A9D9Q7V9-F1
#
_cell.length_a   1.000
_cell.length_b   1.000
_cell.length_c   1.000
_cell.angle_alpha   90.00
_cell.angle_beta   90.00
_cell.angle_gamma   90.00
#
_symmetry.space_group_name_H-M   'P 1'
#
loop_
_entity.id
_entity.type
_entity.pdbx_description
1 polymer ?
#
loop_
_entity_poly.entity_id
_entity_poly.type
_entity_poly.pdbx_seq_one_letter_code
_entity_poly.pdbx_strand_id
1 'polypeptide(L)'
;MVKINRWGVCLLLILCCWLHAEQSLAVLKEKDINATLTILRQELMNKHDELEKRSKISASRNERIMKQFRETYHLSNQNSLMLYSQRPEYVFDLTYACHEATKQFQEFSRHSLPLKRFIEKNDAEIARYDSLIGSLEKMMRFAQMDEKARIDCNVCLTMATNIRNSMKGNREDLNDYERLYKQTGQRLKNLNDYANKRYNEIQSNIFKNGGDSYFAILASLRHNLMATAETVTDKYRPLHNIQSQWNSRFILDLFLGIFIFAIVSVVLNFLAFRSLPKRFHSETFLKKRTCIILTTTTITFAIIIGLLRTFSDQNFLIMASSLLVEYAWLLCVILLSLLLRVEGDQIKSAFLIYAPLIFMGFIVISFRIVLVPNDLVNLIFPPILLLCTIWQWYVIRKHHKKIPRSDMFYTYISMIIFLVSTVCAWIGYTLMSVQLLIWWIMQLACILTITCIASWMKDYSKKHRIYDKPITKNWFFRLVYEVLLPVMALLSIPLSIYMAADVFNLSTLTWQYFTMPFVNAKNFRVSLFSLIQVAELYFLFKYVNSVCLELLHLHFKGKNYRTNASSREVMGKNVMQVLVWGAWLLISLSVFHIGGKWLAYIATGLSTGVGFASKDILENLYYGINLMAGRVKVGDWIECDGIKGKVASISYTSTMLEAIDGSIIAFTNSQLFTKNYKNLTKNHGYVLSLIPFGVAYGSNMKDVTTIIEEAVNGLNHPYLDPSKQVKVVFTEFGDSSINFQLLCWVDAVKQIYVVSDVMQCIYNTLDAHNISIPFPQCDVHVKEALQASTSTAS
;
A
#
# COMPACT_ATOMS: atom_id res chain seq x y z
N MET A 1 10.92 46.49 2.52
CA MET A 1 11.45 45.53 3.53
C MET A 1 12.46 44.64 2.84
N VAL A 2 13.75 44.88 3.10
CA VAL A 2 14.89 44.30 2.35
C VAL A 2 15.03 42.81 2.67
N LYS A 3 15.06 41.97 1.64
CA LYS A 3 15.38 40.53 1.72
C LYS A 3 16.86 40.42 2.09
N ILE A 4 17.16 40.37 3.38
CA ILE A 4 18.51 40.15 3.88
C ILE A 4 18.93 38.72 3.47
N ASN A 5 20.01 38.64 2.69
CA ASN A 5 20.56 37.39 2.17
C ASN A 5 21.02 36.52 3.34
N ARG A 6 20.29 35.44 3.65
CA ARG A 6 20.56 34.53 4.78
C ARG A 6 21.99 33.99 4.77
N TRP A 7 22.59 33.81 3.59
CA TRP A 7 23.97 33.41 3.45
C TRP A 7 24.96 34.48 3.92
N GLY A 8 24.68 35.76 3.63
CA GLY A 8 25.50 36.89 4.08
C GLY A 8 25.45 37.07 5.59
N VAL A 9 24.29 36.89 6.22
CA VAL A 9 24.15 36.97 7.69
C VAL A 9 24.79 35.77 8.38
N CYS A 10 24.65 34.55 7.83
CA CYS A 10 25.38 33.40 8.36
C CYS A 10 26.88 33.56 8.22
N LEU A 11 27.39 34.09 7.10
CA LEU A 11 28.81 34.40 6.93
C LEU A 11 29.28 35.48 7.91
N LEU A 12 28.52 36.55 8.11
CA LEU A 12 28.83 37.60 9.09
C LEU A 12 28.79 37.11 10.52
N LEU A 13 27.85 36.22 10.87
CA LEU A 13 27.80 35.59 12.18
C LEU A 13 28.98 34.63 12.39
N ILE A 14 29.36 33.85 11.39
CA ILE A 14 30.54 32.98 11.45
C ILE A 14 31.81 33.85 11.59
N LEU A 15 31.93 34.95 10.83
CA LEU A 15 33.06 35.87 10.91
C LEU A 15 33.11 36.59 12.26
N CYS A 16 31.97 37.05 12.79
CA CYS A 16 31.88 37.65 14.12
C CYS A 16 32.20 36.64 15.23
N CYS A 17 31.76 35.38 15.11
CA CYS A 17 32.15 34.31 16.02
C CYS A 17 33.65 33.99 15.93
N TRP A 18 34.25 34.09 14.74
CA TRP A 18 35.71 33.96 14.56
C TRP A 18 36.49 35.14 15.16
N LEU A 19 35.99 36.36 15.00
CA LEU A 19 36.59 37.58 15.54
C LEU A 19 36.46 37.69 17.07
N HIS A 20 35.46 37.05 17.67
CA HIS A 20 35.30 36.95 19.13
C HIS A 20 35.88 35.67 19.74
N ALA A 21 36.46 34.78 18.92
CA ALA A 21 37.19 33.63 19.41
C ALA A 21 38.61 34.07 19.80
N GLU A 22 38.76 34.65 21.00
CA GLU A 22 40.01 35.30 21.42
C GLU A 22 41.18 34.33 21.67
N GLN A 23 40.98 33.01 21.76
CA GLN A 23 42.08 32.03 21.89
C GLN A 23 41.64 30.59 21.53
N SER A 24 42.47 29.88 20.76
CA SER A 24 42.35 28.42 20.62
C SER A 24 42.89 27.73 21.87
N LEU A 25 42.02 27.12 22.68
CA LEU A 25 42.37 26.32 23.88
C LEU A 25 42.98 24.94 23.52
N ALA A 26 43.88 24.90 22.54
CA ALA A 26 44.58 23.69 22.13
C ALA A 26 46.08 23.93 22.22
N VAL A 27 46.81 23.00 22.85
CA VAL A 27 48.28 23.02 22.82
C VAL A 27 48.76 22.73 21.39
N LEU A 28 49.32 23.76 20.76
CA LEU A 28 49.95 23.69 19.45
C LEU A 28 51.47 23.88 19.58
N LYS A 29 52.19 23.78 18.47
CA LYS A 29 53.62 24.05 18.43
C LYS A 29 53.85 25.55 18.57
N GLU A 30 54.18 26.01 19.77
CA GLU A 30 54.46 27.41 20.04
C GLU A 30 55.90 27.79 19.66
N LYS A 31 56.21 29.10 19.80
CA LYS A 31 57.54 29.67 19.51
C LYS A 31 58.66 28.97 20.28
N ASP A 32 58.40 28.58 21.52
CA ASP A 32 59.34 27.88 22.40
C ASP A 32 58.64 26.91 23.36
N ILE A 33 59.45 26.08 24.03
CA ILE A 33 58.96 25.06 24.94
C ILE A 33 58.32 25.67 26.19
N ASN A 34 58.78 26.84 26.61
CA ASN A 34 58.25 27.58 27.75
C ASN A 34 56.81 28.02 27.47
N ALA A 35 56.53 28.66 26.33
CA ALA A 35 55.17 29.02 25.94
C ALA A 35 54.26 27.80 25.78
N THR A 36 54.78 26.71 25.20
CA THR A 36 54.02 25.46 25.03
C THR A 36 53.63 24.87 26.39
N LEU A 37 54.54 24.87 27.37
CA LEU A 37 54.29 24.35 28.72
C LEU A 37 53.32 25.23 29.52
N THR A 38 53.39 26.56 29.38
CA THR A 38 52.43 27.46 30.03
C THR A 38 51.02 27.27 29.49
N ILE A 39 50.84 27.09 28.17
CA ILE A 39 49.53 26.79 27.57
C ILE A 39 49.03 25.41 28.00
N LEU A 40 49.92 24.40 27.99
CA LEU A 40 49.58 23.04 28.46
C LEU A 40 49.15 23.05 29.93
N ARG A 41 49.81 23.83 30.78
CA ARG A 41 49.43 24.00 32.18
C ARG A 41 48.01 24.53 32.31
N GLN A 42 47.66 25.57 31.56
CA GLN A 42 46.31 26.14 31.58
C GLN A 42 45.25 25.15 31.06
N GLU A 43 45.56 24.41 29.99
CA GLU A 43 44.65 23.39 29.46
C GLU A 43 44.42 22.26 30.47
N LEU A 44 45.49 21.74 31.09
CA LEU A 44 45.40 20.70 32.11
C LEU A 44 44.67 21.17 33.37
N MET A 45 44.88 22.41 33.82
CA MET A 45 44.13 22.99 34.95
C MET A 45 42.64 23.08 34.62
N ASN A 46 42.28 23.65 33.47
CA ASN A 46 40.89 23.72 33.02
C ASN A 46 40.26 22.33 32.92
N LYS A 47 41.02 21.34 32.43
CA LYS A 47 40.55 19.98 32.29
C LYS A 47 40.36 19.27 33.63
N HIS A 48 41.27 19.52 34.57
CA HIS A 48 41.17 19.01 35.93
C HIS A 48 39.92 19.55 36.64
N ASP A 49 39.68 20.87 36.56
CA ASP A 49 38.49 21.51 37.13
C ASP A 49 37.19 20.99 36.51
N GLU A 50 37.18 20.78 35.18
CA GLU A 50 36.03 20.19 34.49
C GLU A 50 35.76 18.77 34.98
N LEU A 51 36.82 17.95 35.14
CA LEU A 51 36.70 16.58 35.62
C LEU A 51 36.25 16.51 37.08
N GLU A 52 36.71 17.42 37.94
CA GLU A 52 36.28 17.46 39.34
C GLU A 52 34.79 17.81 39.46
N LYS A 53 34.32 18.81 38.68
CA LYS A 53 32.89 19.15 38.58
C LYS A 53 32.07 17.98 38.05
N ARG A 54 32.56 17.29 37.01
CA ARG A 54 31.90 16.10 36.44
C ARG A 54 31.89 14.92 37.41
N SER A 55 32.94 14.73 38.20
CA SER A 55 33.07 13.65 39.18
C SER A 55 31.98 13.77 40.26
N LYS A 56 31.78 14.98 40.82
CA LYS A 56 30.70 15.27 41.78
C LYS A 56 29.31 14.95 41.22
N ILE A 57 29.05 15.32 39.96
CA ILE A 57 27.78 14.98 39.27
C ILE A 57 27.68 13.48 39.01
N SER A 58 28.78 12.83 38.60
CA SER A 58 28.83 11.40 38.30
C SER A 58 28.57 10.55 39.54
N ALA A 59 29.07 10.91 40.72
CA ALA A 59 28.80 10.20 41.97
C ALA A 59 27.29 10.07 42.26
N SER A 60 26.53 11.16 42.15
CA SER A 60 25.06 11.15 42.33
C SER A 60 24.32 10.33 41.26
N ARG A 61 24.88 10.25 40.06
CA ARG A 61 24.35 9.43 38.96
C ARG A 61 24.66 7.96 39.18
N ASN A 62 25.87 7.66 39.63
CA ASN A 62 26.37 6.34 39.97
C ASN A 62 25.53 5.69 41.07
N GLU A 63 25.17 6.45 42.10
CA GLU A 63 24.27 6.02 43.17
C GLU A 63 22.86 5.68 42.65
N ARG A 64 22.30 6.53 41.78
CA ARG A 64 20.99 6.26 41.14
C ARG A 64 21.00 5.00 40.29
N ILE A 65 22.04 4.81 39.48
CA ILE A 65 22.21 3.60 38.65
C ILE A 65 22.31 2.36 39.55
N MET A 66 23.11 2.42 40.62
CA MET A 66 23.21 1.32 41.59
C MET A 66 21.89 1.01 42.28
N LYS A 67 21.13 2.03 42.66
CA LYS A 67 19.80 1.87 43.23
C LYS A 67 18.86 1.16 42.25
N GLN A 68 18.84 1.57 40.99
CA GLN A 68 18.05 0.92 39.93
C GLN A 68 18.44 -0.55 39.72
N PHE A 69 19.74 -0.89 39.69
CA PHE A 69 20.18 -2.28 39.60
C PHE A 69 19.73 -3.10 40.81
N ARG A 70 19.84 -2.55 42.02
CA ARG A 70 19.39 -3.21 43.25
C ARG A 70 17.89 -3.47 43.23
N GLU A 71 17.09 -2.47 42.85
CA GLU A 71 15.64 -2.60 42.69
C GLU A 71 15.29 -3.67 41.63
N THR A 72 15.94 -3.63 40.46
CA THR A 72 15.76 -4.63 39.40
C THR A 72 16.11 -6.03 39.89
N TYR A 73 17.18 -6.16 40.67
CA TYR A 73 17.60 -7.44 41.24
C TYR A 73 16.60 -7.96 42.29
N HIS A 74 16.11 -7.10 43.18
CA HIS A 74 15.08 -7.49 44.15
C HIS A 74 13.78 -7.91 43.47
N LEU A 75 13.34 -7.17 42.45
CA LEU A 75 12.19 -7.55 41.62
C LEU A 75 12.43 -8.89 40.92
N SER A 76 13.65 -9.15 40.45
CA SER A 76 14.00 -10.44 39.84
C SER A 76 13.88 -11.59 40.85
N ASN A 77 14.29 -11.37 42.10
CA ASN A 77 14.13 -12.36 43.17
C ASN A 77 12.64 -12.63 43.43
N GLN A 78 11.83 -11.57 43.56
CA GLN A 78 10.39 -11.70 43.75
C GLN A 78 9.72 -12.46 42.61
N ASN A 79 9.99 -12.08 41.35
CA ASN A 79 9.45 -12.73 40.17
C ASN A 79 9.92 -14.18 40.05
N SER A 80 11.17 -14.49 40.42
CA SER A 80 11.68 -15.86 40.43
C SER A 80 11.00 -16.75 41.47
N LEU A 81 10.80 -16.24 42.70
CA LEU A 81 10.08 -16.98 43.74
C LEU A 81 8.63 -17.22 43.33
N MET A 82 7.97 -16.18 42.80
CA MET A 82 6.62 -16.29 42.27
C MET A 82 6.53 -17.35 41.18
N LEU A 83 7.41 -17.31 40.16
CA LEU A 83 7.36 -18.20 39.01
C LEU A 83 7.70 -19.66 39.34
N TYR A 84 8.71 -19.91 40.17
CA TYR A 84 9.14 -21.27 40.51
C TYR A 84 8.22 -21.99 41.50
N SER A 85 7.42 -21.25 42.27
CA SER A 85 6.49 -21.83 43.25
C SER A 85 5.12 -22.22 42.66
N GLN A 86 4.80 -21.80 41.43
CA GLN A 86 3.48 -22.05 40.84
C GLN A 86 3.27 -23.51 40.42
N ARG A 87 2.12 -24.07 40.79
CA ARG A 87 1.65 -25.38 40.31
C ARG A 87 1.12 -25.29 38.87
N PRO A 88 1.26 -26.35 38.05
CA PRO A 88 0.71 -26.38 36.70
C PRO A 88 -0.82 -26.20 36.61
N GLU A 89 -1.56 -26.62 37.65
CA GLU A 89 -3.02 -26.53 37.75
C GLU A 89 -3.54 -25.08 37.85
N TYR A 90 -2.68 -24.17 38.30
CA TYR A 90 -2.95 -22.75 38.50
C TYR A 90 -2.54 -21.94 37.27
N VAL A 91 -3.27 -22.18 36.17
CA VAL A 91 -2.96 -21.60 34.86
C VAL A 91 -2.92 -20.07 34.89
N PHE A 92 -3.91 -19.42 35.52
CA PHE A 92 -3.95 -17.95 35.58
C PHE A 92 -2.77 -17.37 36.39
N ASP A 93 -2.42 -17.96 37.54
CA ASP A 93 -1.29 -17.51 38.36
C ASP A 93 0.04 -17.70 37.64
N LEU A 94 0.21 -18.85 36.99
CA LEU A 94 1.40 -19.15 36.20
C LEU A 94 1.53 -18.19 35.01
N THR A 95 0.42 -17.87 34.31
CA THR A 95 0.46 -16.90 33.20
C THR A 95 0.85 -15.50 33.65
N TYR A 96 0.38 -15.06 34.83
CA TYR A 96 0.77 -13.79 35.44
C TYR A 96 2.26 -13.78 35.82
N ALA A 97 2.73 -14.85 36.47
CA ALA A 97 4.12 -14.97 36.89
C ALA A 97 5.11 -14.98 35.72
N CYS A 98 4.77 -15.72 34.67
CA CYS A 98 5.55 -15.72 33.44
C CYS A 98 5.56 -14.33 32.77
N HIS A 99 4.45 -13.59 32.84
CA HIS A 99 4.33 -12.28 32.19
C HIS A 99 5.24 -11.26 32.85
N GLU A 100 5.22 -11.18 34.18
CA GLU A 100 6.08 -10.28 34.95
C GLU A 100 7.57 -10.61 34.73
N ALA A 101 7.93 -11.89 34.68
CA ALA A 101 9.29 -12.33 34.37
C ALA A 101 9.75 -11.87 32.96
N THR A 102 8.93 -12.10 31.94
CA THR A 102 9.24 -11.69 30.56
C THR A 102 9.28 -10.17 30.40
N LYS A 103 8.32 -9.46 30.98
CA LYS A 103 8.25 -7.99 30.96
C LYS A 103 9.50 -7.37 31.58
N GLN A 104 9.93 -7.86 32.74
CA GLN A 104 11.14 -7.38 33.41
C GLN A 104 12.39 -7.55 32.53
N PHE A 105 12.54 -8.69 31.85
CA PHE A 105 13.66 -8.91 30.93
C PHE A 105 13.62 -7.95 29.72
N GLN A 106 12.43 -7.71 29.15
CA GLN A 106 12.26 -6.77 28.04
C GLN A 106 12.59 -5.33 28.44
N GLU A 107 12.12 -4.88 29.61
CA GLU A 107 12.42 -3.54 30.13
C GLU A 107 13.92 -3.35 30.36
N PHE A 108 14.60 -4.35 30.94
CA PHE A 108 16.05 -4.33 31.12
C PHE A 108 16.81 -4.29 29.79
N SER A 109 16.37 -5.09 28.81
CA SER A 109 17.03 -5.20 27.51
C SER A 109 16.88 -3.91 26.66
N ARG A 110 15.76 -3.21 26.77
CA ARG A 110 15.53 -1.93 26.06
C ARG A 110 16.46 -0.81 26.53
N HIS A 111 16.85 -0.82 27.81
CA HIS A 111 17.69 0.23 28.42
C HIS A 111 19.19 -0.14 28.43
N SER A 112 19.70 -0.78 27.38
CA SER A 112 21.12 -1.13 27.31
C SER A 112 22.01 0.11 27.14
N LEU A 113 22.84 0.39 28.15
CA LEU A 113 23.84 1.46 28.09
C LEU A 113 25.04 1.00 27.25
N PRO A 114 25.59 1.84 26.36
CA PRO A 114 26.79 1.51 25.58
C PRO A 114 28.07 1.63 26.43
N LEU A 115 28.11 0.95 27.59
CA LEU A 115 29.19 0.98 28.58
C LEU A 115 30.55 0.68 27.94
N LYS A 116 30.60 -0.29 27.01
CA LYS A 116 31.82 -0.68 26.29
C LYS A 116 32.48 0.48 25.53
N ARG A 117 31.70 1.36 24.90
CA ARG A 117 32.24 2.53 24.19
C ARG A 117 32.83 3.57 25.15
N PHE A 118 32.22 3.76 26.31
CA PHE A 118 32.74 4.67 27.34
C PHE A 118 34.03 4.15 27.95
N ILE A 119 34.09 2.85 28.17
CA ILE A 119 35.26 2.10 28.59
C ILE A 119 36.42 2.30 27.60
N GLU A 120 36.20 2.00 26.31
CA GLU A 120 37.22 2.14 25.25
C GLU A 120 37.71 3.59 25.13
N LYS A 121 36.81 4.57 25.26
CA LYS A 121 37.17 5.99 25.25
C LYS A 121 38.05 6.38 26.44
N ASN A 122 37.72 5.91 27.64
CA ASN A 122 38.55 6.16 28.82
C ASN A 122 39.91 5.48 28.71
N ASP A 123 39.98 4.25 28.18
CA ASP A 123 41.26 3.55 27.94
C ASP A 123 42.15 4.34 26.97
N ALA A 124 41.59 4.86 25.88
CA ALA A 124 42.32 5.69 24.93
C ALA A 124 42.83 7.00 25.56
N GLU A 125 42.00 7.65 26.39
CA GLU A 125 42.38 8.87 27.12
C GLU A 125 43.47 8.60 28.17
N ILE A 126 43.37 7.50 28.93
CA ILE A 126 44.39 7.08 29.89
C ILE A 126 45.73 6.84 29.18
N ALA A 127 45.72 6.12 28.06
CA ALA A 127 46.93 5.87 27.26
C ALA A 127 47.56 7.16 26.73
N ARG A 128 46.74 8.15 26.33
CA ARG A 128 47.20 9.47 25.91
C ARG A 128 47.91 10.20 27.05
N TYR A 129 47.31 10.23 28.24
CA TYR A 129 47.93 10.87 29.40
C TYR A 129 49.17 10.11 29.90
N ASP A 130 49.20 8.79 29.85
CA ASP A 130 50.41 8.00 30.15
C ASP A 130 51.57 8.37 29.22
N SER A 131 51.29 8.57 27.92
CA SER A 131 52.29 9.02 26.94
C SER A 131 52.74 10.46 27.20
N LEU A 132 51.82 11.36 27.59
CA LEU A 132 52.12 12.75 27.95
C LEU A 132 53.00 12.81 29.21
N ILE A 133 52.64 12.07 30.26
CA ILE A 133 53.39 11.98 31.51
C ILE A 133 54.81 11.48 31.22
N GLY A 134 54.95 10.38 30.47
CA GLY A 134 56.26 9.85 30.09
C GLY A 134 57.11 10.83 29.27
N SER A 135 56.49 11.70 28.48
CA SER A 135 57.18 12.75 27.72
C SER A 135 57.63 13.91 28.64
N LEU A 136 56.77 14.35 29.56
CA LEU A 136 57.08 15.37 30.55
C LEU A 136 58.17 14.91 31.54
N GLU A 137 58.15 13.64 31.97
CA GLU A 137 59.17 13.05 32.83
C GLU A 137 60.55 13.03 32.15
N LYS A 138 60.61 12.62 30.89
CA LYS A 138 61.86 12.63 30.11
C LYS A 138 62.37 14.06 29.91
N MET A 139 61.46 14.99 29.60
CA MET A 139 61.81 16.40 29.45
C MET A 139 62.40 16.98 30.74
N MET A 140 61.77 16.70 31.89
CA MET A 140 62.26 17.17 33.20
C MET A 140 63.65 16.62 33.57
N ARG A 141 63.99 15.42 33.11
CA ARG A 141 65.28 14.76 33.38
C ARG A 141 66.41 15.17 32.44
N PHE A 142 66.11 15.46 31.17
CA PHE A 142 67.14 15.59 30.12
C PHE A 142 67.15 16.93 29.38
N ALA A 143 66.12 17.78 29.50
CA ALA A 143 66.09 19.07 28.82
C ALA A 143 66.72 20.18 29.67
N GLN A 144 67.52 21.04 29.04
CA GLN A 144 68.06 22.25 29.67
C GLN A 144 66.98 23.33 29.62
N MET A 145 66.35 23.60 30.77
CA MET A 145 65.15 24.44 30.87
C MET A 145 65.36 25.58 31.86
N ASP A 146 64.73 26.72 31.58
CA ASP A 146 64.64 27.87 32.50
C ASP A 146 63.81 27.53 33.75
N GLU A 147 64.01 28.26 34.85
CA GLU A 147 63.40 27.98 36.15
C GLU A 147 61.86 27.95 36.07
N LYS A 148 61.28 28.92 35.35
CA LYS A 148 59.83 28.99 35.11
C LYS A 148 59.30 27.76 34.36
N ALA A 149 60.03 27.29 33.36
CA ALA A 149 59.64 26.15 32.54
C ALA A 149 59.72 24.83 33.32
N ARG A 150 60.70 24.72 34.24
CA ARG A 150 60.80 23.59 35.16
C ARG A 150 59.63 23.53 36.13
N ILE A 151 59.20 24.68 36.65
CA ILE A 151 58.01 24.79 37.52
C ILE A 151 56.74 24.42 36.73
N ASP A 152 56.53 25.00 35.54
CA ASP A 152 55.37 24.70 34.70
C ASP A 152 55.33 23.22 34.30
N CYS A 153 56.47 22.62 33.93
CA CYS A 153 56.57 21.19 33.63
C CYS A 153 56.19 20.31 34.84
N ASN A 154 56.59 20.69 36.05
CA ASN A 154 56.23 19.95 37.27
C ASN A 154 54.74 20.04 37.60
N VAL A 155 54.13 21.22 37.42
CA VAL A 155 52.68 21.40 37.56
C VAL A 155 51.93 20.59 36.51
N CYS A 156 52.36 20.62 35.25
CA CYS A 156 51.80 19.82 34.17
C CYS A 156 51.87 18.31 34.47
N LEU A 157 53.03 17.83 34.95
CA LEU A 157 53.22 16.43 35.31
C LEU A 157 52.28 16.02 36.45
N THR A 158 52.15 16.85 37.49
CA THR A 158 51.25 16.60 38.61
C THR A 158 49.79 16.58 38.17
N MET A 159 49.36 17.57 37.37
CA MET A 159 47.99 17.65 36.86
C MET A 159 47.65 16.50 35.90
N ALA A 160 48.54 16.17 34.96
CA ALA A 160 48.37 15.04 34.06
C ALA A 160 48.26 13.71 34.83
N THR A 161 49.08 13.52 35.87
CA THR A 161 49.02 12.33 36.73
C THR A 161 47.69 12.25 37.49
N ASN A 162 47.21 13.35 38.06
CA ASN A 162 45.91 13.39 38.75
C ASN A 162 44.73 13.14 37.81
N ILE A 163 44.73 13.74 36.62
CA ILE A 163 43.71 13.51 35.59
C ILE A 163 43.70 12.03 35.19
N ARG A 164 44.88 11.46 34.92
CA ARG A 164 45.05 10.04 34.57
C ARG A 164 44.50 9.12 35.67
N ASN A 165 44.83 9.39 36.94
CA ASN A 165 44.33 8.60 38.07
C ASN A 165 42.80 8.70 38.24
N SER A 166 42.24 9.89 38.05
CA SER A 166 40.77 10.10 38.05
C SER A 166 40.09 9.33 36.92
N MET A 167 40.65 9.35 35.71
CA MET A 167 40.15 8.56 34.57
C MET A 167 40.23 7.05 34.85
N LYS A 168 41.30 6.59 35.50
CA LYS A 168 41.46 5.18 35.91
C LYS A 168 40.40 4.77 36.94
N GLY A 169 40.10 5.62 37.93
CA GLY A 169 38.99 5.37 38.86
C GLY A 169 37.64 5.27 38.16
N ASN A 170 37.33 6.21 37.25
CA ASN A 170 36.11 6.14 36.43
C ASN A 170 36.05 4.87 35.56
N ARG A 171 37.19 4.38 35.09
CA ARG A 171 37.30 3.15 34.30
C ARG A 171 36.99 1.90 35.11
N GLU A 172 37.44 1.85 36.36
CA GLU A 172 37.12 0.79 37.33
C GLU A 172 35.62 0.78 37.67
N ASP A 173 35.03 1.95 37.96
CA ASP A 173 33.58 2.07 38.18
C ASP A 173 32.78 1.52 36.98
N LEU A 174 33.16 1.90 35.75
CA LEU A 174 32.50 1.43 34.53
C LEU A 174 32.63 -0.09 34.32
N ASN A 175 33.75 -0.69 34.71
CA ASN A 175 33.91 -2.15 34.70
C ASN A 175 32.96 -2.84 35.68
N ASP A 176 32.81 -2.29 36.89
CA ASP A 176 31.88 -2.84 37.88
C ASP A 176 30.42 -2.72 37.42
N TYR A 177 30.05 -1.60 36.79
CA TYR A 177 28.74 -1.46 36.13
C TYR A 177 28.54 -2.50 35.03
N GLU A 178 29.54 -2.72 34.16
CA GLU A 178 29.45 -3.73 33.11
C GLU A 178 29.27 -5.14 33.70
N ARG A 179 30.00 -5.47 34.78
CA ARG A 179 29.88 -6.75 35.47
C ARG A 179 28.48 -6.95 36.05
N LEU A 180 27.96 -5.96 36.79
CA LEU A 180 26.62 -6.02 37.39
C LEU A 180 25.52 -6.07 36.33
N TYR A 181 25.67 -5.33 35.23
CA TYR A 181 24.75 -5.38 34.10
C TYR A 181 24.73 -6.76 33.46
N LYS A 182 25.90 -7.37 33.19
CA LYS A 182 25.99 -8.73 32.63
C LYS A 182 25.38 -9.78 33.56
N GLN A 183 25.68 -9.72 34.86
CA GLN A 183 25.13 -10.67 35.84
C GLN A 183 23.61 -10.57 35.95
N THR A 184 23.09 -9.34 36.08
CA THR A 184 21.65 -9.08 36.15
C THR A 184 20.96 -9.49 34.85
N GLY A 185 21.54 -9.15 33.70
CA GLY A 185 21.03 -9.52 32.38
C GLY A 185 20.98 -11.03 32.17
N GLN A 186 22.03 -11.76 32.56
CA GLN A 186 22.06 -13.22 32.45
C GLN A 186 21.01 -13.88 33.36
N ARG A 187 20.84 -13.38 34.59
CA ARG A 187 19.80 -13.87 35.51
C ARG A 187 18.41 -13.64 34.94
N LEU A 188 18.12 -12.43 34.48
CA LEU A 188 16.83 -12.09 33.87
C LEU A 188 16.57 -12.88 32.60
N LYS A 189 17.61 -13.15 31.79
CA LYS A 189 17.52 -14.02 30.62
C LYS A 189 17.12 -15.44 31.01
N ASN A 190 17.81 -16.04 31.98
CA ASN A 190 17.47 -17.39 32.47
C ASN A 190 16.03 -17.45 33.00
N LEU A 191 15.60 -16.40 33.73
CA LEU A 191 14.24 -16.29 34.24
C LEU A 191 13.21 -16.21 33.10
N ASN A 192 13.49 -15.40 32.07
CA ASN A 192 12.67 -15.29 30.87
C ASN A 192 12.64 -16.60 30.07
N ASP A 193 13.76 -17.30 29.94
CA ASP A 193 13.84 -18.58 29.23
C ASP A 193 12.98 -19.65 29.94
N TYR A 194 13.00 -19.68 31.28
CA TYR A 194 12.11 -20.53 32.05
C TYR A 194 10.64 -20.12 31.91
N ALA A 195 10.33 -18.82 31.96
CA ALA A 195 8.98 -18.32 31.74
C ALA A 195 8.44 -18.74 30.36
N ASN A 196 9.25 -18.64 29.31
CA ASN A 196 8.89 -19.08 27.96
C ASN A 196 8.68 -20.60 27.87
N LYS A 197 9.49 -21.39 28.57
CA LYS A 197 9.27 -22.85 28.68
C LYS A 197 7.93 -23.15 29.33
N ARG A 198 7.61 -22.52 30.46
CA ARG A 198 6.33 -22.68 31.16
C ARG A 198 5.15 -22.18 30.33
N TYR A 199 5.34 -21.12 29.54
CA TYR A 199 4.35 -20.71 28.56
C TYR A 199 4.09 -21.82 27.55
N ASN A 200 5.10 -22.39 26.92
CA ASN A 200 4.90 -23.50 25.96
C ASN A 200 4.13 -24.68 26.57
N GLU A 201 4.35 -24.99 27.85
CA GLU A 201 3.61 -26.02 28.58
C GLU A 201 2.12 -25.63 28.76
N ILE A 202 1.83 -24.39 29.20
CA ILE A 202 0.45 -23.86 29.28
C ILE A 202 -0.25 -23.95 27.93
N GLN A 203 0.44 -23.52 26.87
CA GLN A 203 -0.10 -23.53 25.51
C GLN A 203 -0.43 -24.97 25.09
N SER A 204 0.46 -25.92 25.38
CA SER A 204 0.20 -27.33 25.10
C SER A 204 -1.00 -27.88 25.89
N ASN A 205 -1.23 -27.43 27.12
CA ASN A 205 -2.35 -27.86 27.96
C ASN A 205 -3.70 -27.24 27.54
N ILE A 206 -3.71 -26.05 26.94
CA ILE A 206 -4.93 -25.44 26.39
C ILE A 206 -5.42 -26.21 25.14
N PHE A 207 -4.49 -26.71 24.32
CA PHE A 207 -4.80 -27.34 23.03
C PHE A 207 -4.81 -28.88 23.02
N LYS A 208 -4.12 -29.56 23.95
CA LYS A 208 -4.21 -31.02 24.12
C LYS A 208 -5.31 -31.34 25.13
N ASN A 209 -6.10 -32.39 24.85
CA ASN A 209 -7.20 -32.83 25.72
C ASN A 209 -6.66 -33.07 27.14
N GLY A 210 -6.90 -32.13 28.05
CA GLY A 210 -6.25 -32.09 29.37
C GLY A 210 -7.17 -32.50 30.51
N GLY A 211 -8.47 -32.69 30.26
CA GLY A 211 -9.46 -33.02 31.28
C GLY A 211 -10.41 -34.12 30.85
N ASP A 212 -11.03 -34.74 31.84
CA ASP A 212 -12.14 -35.66 31.62
C ASP A 212 -13.30 -34.94 30.93
N SER A 213 -14.07 -35.69 30.13
CA SER A 213 -15.33 -35.16 29.60
C SER A 213 -16.21 -34.63 30.74
N TYR A 214 -16.96 -33.57 30.52
CA TYR A 214 -17.80 -32.98 31.57
C TYR A 214 -18.82 -33.99 32.13
N PHE A 215 -19.26 -34.95 31.30
CA PHE A 215 -20.11 -36.06 31.74
C PHE A 215 -19.40 -37.04 32.67
N ALA A 216 -18.11 -37.29 32.46
CA ALA A 216 -17.30 -38.05 33.41
C ALA A 216 -17.10 -37.27 34.72
N ILE A 217 -16.88 -35.94 34.65
CA ILE A 217 -16.82 -35.08 35.83
C ILE A 217 -18.13 -35.13 36.64
N LEU A 218 -19.28 -35.15 35.96
CA LEU A 218 -20.61 -35.32 36.56
C LEU A 218 -20.83 -36.72 37.13
N ALA A 219 -20.33 -37.78 36.48
CA ALA A 219 -20.44 -39.14 36.98
C ALA A 219 -19.73 -39.32 38.34
N SER A 220 -18.60 -38.63 38.54
CA SER A 220 -17.87 -38.57 39.80
C SER A 220 -18.05 -37.22 40.53
N LEU A 221 -19.24 -36.61 40.44
CA LEU A 221 -19.51 -35.25 40.94
C LEU A 221 -19.10 -35.06 42.40
N ARG A 222 -19.41 -36.03 43.29
CA ARG A 222 -19.08 -35.92 44.72
C ARG A 222 -17.57 -35.84 44.96
N HIS A 223 -16.80 -36.67 44.26
CA HIS A 223 -15.34 -36.67 44.37
C HIS A 223 -14.75 -35.38 43.83
N ASN A 224 -15.19 -34.94 42.65
CA ASN A 224 -14.71 -33.71 42.02
C ASN A 224 -15.11 -32.46 42.80
N LEU A 225 -16.29 -32.43 43.42
CA LEU A 225 -16.71 -31.35 44.31
C LEU A 225 -15.82 -31.28 45.57
N MET A 226 -15.49 -32.42 46.17
CA MET A 226 -14.60 -32.47 47.34
C MET A 226 -13.18 -32.02 46.97
N ALA A 227 -12.61 -32.56 45.89
CA ALA A 227 -11.29 -32.17 45.39
C ALA A 227 -11.22 -30.68 45.03
N THR A 228 -12.26 -30.16 44.35
CA THR A 228 -12.36 -28.73 44.00
C THR A 228 -12.52 -27.86 45.26
N ALA A 229 -13.30 -28.30 46.25
CA ALA A 229 -13.44 -27.57 47.51
C ALA A 229 -12.12 -27.51 48.27
N GLU A 230 -11.34 -28.60 48.27
CA GLU A 230 -9.99 -28.65 48.86
C GLU A 230 -9.04 -27.69 48.13
N THR A 231 -8.95 -27.73 46.79
CA THR A 231 -8.07 -26.82 46.03
C THR A 231 -8.44 -25.34 46.19
N VAL A 232 -9.73 -25.02 46.25
CA VAL A 232 -10.21 -23.65 46.53
C VAL A 232 -9.87 -23.25 47.97
N THR A 233 -10.08 -24.14 48.94
CA THR A 233 -9.78 -23.86 50.35
C THR A 233 -8.29 -23.64 50.55
N ASP A 234 -7.44 -24.49 49.98
CA ASP A 234 -5.99 -24.36 50.02
C ASP A 234 -5.51 -23.03 49.43
N LYS A 235 -6.13 -22.60 48.33
CA LYS A 235 -5.75 -21.37 47.65
C LYS A 235 -6.17 -20.10 48.39
N TYR A 236 -7.41 -20.04 48.86
CA TYR A 236 -7.99 -18.82 49.45
C TYR A 236 -8.05 -18.83 50.98
N ARG A 237 -7.35 -19.78 51.63
CA ARG A 237 -7.34 -19.90 53.10
C ARG A 237 -6.87 -18.60 53.76
N PRO A 238 -7.65 -18.00 54.67
CA PRO A 238 -7.24 -16.78 55.36
C PRO A 238 -6.15 -17.10 56.40
N LEU A 239 -4.90 -16.82 56.05
CA LEU A 239 -3.76 -16.90 56.98
C LEU A 239 -3.75 -15.64 57.86
N HIS A 240 -4.00 -15.80 59.17
CA HIS A 240 -4.20 -14.67 60.09
C HIS A 240 -2.90 -13.90 60.43
N ASN A 241 -1.73 -14.52 60.24
CA ASN A 241 -0.44 -13.92 60.60
C ASN A 241 0.36 -13.36 59.42
N ILE A 242 -0.17 -13.41 58.18
CA ILE A 242 0.55 -12.96 56.98
C ILE A 242 -0.32 -11.97 56.21
N GLN A 243 0.17 -10.74 56.07
CA GLN A 243 -0.48 -9.73 55.23
C GLN A 243 -0.17 -10.02 53.76
N SER A 244 -1.15 -10.57 53.05
CA SER A 244 -1.09 -10.78 51.59
C SER A 244 -1.95 -9.75 50.86
N GLN A 245 -1.40 -9.13 49.82
CA GLN A 245 -2.15 -8.26 48.89
C GLN A 245 -3.19 -9.01 48.06
N TRP A 246 -3.13 -10.35 48.06
CA TRP A 246 -4.00 -11.24 47.29
C TRP A 246 -4.98 -12.02 48.19
N ASN A 247 -5.21 -11.54 49.42
CA ASN A 247 -6.15 -12.16 50.35
C ASN A 247 -7.59 -12.08 49.81
N SER A 248 -8.40 -13.09 50.12
CA SER A 248 -9.82 -13.17 49.73
C SER A 248 -10.63 -11.94 50.16
N ARG A 249 -10.25 -11.27 51.26
CA ARG A 249 -10.84 -9.99 51.68
C ARG A 249 -10.66 -8.88 50.65
N PHE A 250 -9.45 -8.68 50.12
CA PHE A 250 -9.19 -7.66 49.09
C PHE A 250 -9.93 -7.95 47.78
N ILE A 251 -10.08 -9.23 47.43
CA ILE A 251 -10.88 -9.65 46.29
C ILE A 251 -12.35 -9.25 46.50
N LEU A 252 -12.92 -9.53 47.67
CA LEU A 252 -14.29 -9.14 48.01
C LEU A 252 -14.47 -7.62 48.03
N ASP A 253 -13.53 -6.89 48.64
CA ASP A 253 -13.53 -5.42 48.68
C ASP A 253 -13.44 -4.82 47.26
N LEU A 254 -12.69 -5.44 46.35
CA LEU A 254 -12.64 -5.04 44.95
C LEU A 254 -14.00 -5.21 44.26
N PHE A 255 -14.67 -6.36 44.40
CA PHE A 255 -15.99 -6.57 43.79
C PHE A 255 -17.07 -5.66 44.40
N LEU A 256 -17.03 -5.44 45.71
CA LEU A 256 -17.87 -4.47 46.39
C LEU A 256 -17.59 -3.05 45.85
N GLY A 257 -16.32 -2.68 45.71
CA GLY A 257 -15.88 -1.42 45.13
C GLY A 257 -16.37 -1.24 43.69
N ILE A 258 -16.22 -2.25 42.83
CA ILE A 258 -16.75 -2.25 41.45
C ILE A 258 -18.25 -1.96 41.44
N PHE A 259 -19.01 -2.63 42.31
CA PHE A 259 -20.44 -2.43 42.43
C PHE A 259 -20.79 -1.00 42.87
N ILE A 260 -20.09 -0.49 43.89
CA ILE A 260 -20.25 0.90 44.38
C ILE A 260 -19.90 1.91 43.29
N PHE A 261 -18.75 1.77 42.62
CA PHE A 261 -18.32 2.69 41.56
C PHE A 261 -19.22 2.63 40.33
N ALA A 262 -19.81 1.47 40.02
CA ALA A 262 -20.84 1.34 38.99
C ALA A 262 -22.11 2.12 39.38
N ILE A 263 -22.58 2.00 40.62
CA ILE A 263 -23.74 2.77 41.13
C ILE A 263 -23.44 4.27 41.11
N VAL A 264 -22.28 4.69 41.62
CA VAL A 264 -21.84 6.10 41.61
C VAL A 264 -21.81 6.64 40.18
N SER A 265 -21.27 5.87 39.23
CA SER A 265 -21.27 6.23 37.81
C SER A 265 -22.69 6.42 37.28
N VAL A 266 -23.62 5.50 37.59
CA VAL A 266 -25.04 5.60 37.21
C VAL A 266 -25.69 6.85 37.77
N VAL A 267 -25.50 7.14 39.06
CA VAL A 267 -26.07 8.30 39.73
C VAL A 267 -25.52 9.60 39.15
N LEU A 268 -24.19 9.70 38.97
CA LEU A 268 -23.54 10.88 38.38
C LEU A 268 -24.07 11.19 36.97
N ASN A 269 -24.17 10.17 36.11
CA ASN A 269 -24.68 10.34 34.76
C ASN A 269 -26.17 10.65 34.73
N PHE A 270 -26.95 10.09 35.64
CA PHE A 270 -28.37 10.41 35.76
C PHE A 270 -28.59 11.87 36.18
N LEU A 271 -27.81 12.36 37.15
CA LEU A 271 -27.82 13.77 37.57
C LEU A 271 -27.36 14.71 36.47
N ALA A 272 -26.28 14.37 35.77
CA ALA A 272 -25.80 15.13 34.61
C ALA A 272 -26.87 15.22 33.51
N PHE A 273 -27.59 14.13 33.25
CA PHE A 273 -28.68 14.09 32.29
C PHE A 273 -29.90 14.91 32.72
N ARG A 274 -30.17 15.01 34.02
CA ARG A 274 -31.23 15.88 34.57
C ARG A 274 -30.91 17.36 34.42
N SER A 275 -29.63 17.73 34.49
CA SER A 275 -29.16 19.11 34.38
C SER A 275 -28.97 19.61 32.94
N LEU A 276 -29.27 18.80 31.92
CA LEU A 276 -29.12 19.17 30.52
C LEU A 276 -30.16 20.23 30.09
N PRO A 277 -29.76 21.31 29.39
CA PRO A 277 -30.69 22.35 28.96
C PRO A 277 -31.71 21.84 27.94
N LYS A 278 -32.94 22.37 28.00
CA LYS A 278 -34.09 21.95 27.16
C LYS A 278 -33.82 21.96 25.64
N ARG A 279 -32.80 22.67 25.16
CA ARG A 279 -32.36 22.69 23.75
C ARG A 279 -31.92 21.31 23.22
N PHE A 280 -31.53 20.38 24.09
CA PHE A 280 -31.09 19.03 23.70
C PHE A 280 -32.19 17.96 23.79
N HIS A 281 -33.41 18.32 24.20
CA HIS A 281 -34.54 17.39 24.28
C HIS A 281 -35.24 17.24 22.92
N SER A 282 -34.60 16.57 21.96
CA SER A 282 -35.31 16.06 20.77
C SER A 282 -36.03 14.75 21.11
N GLU A 283 -37.15 14.45 20.44
CA GLU A 283 -37.87 13.18 20.63
C GLU A 283 -36.99 11.95 20.36
N THR A 284 -36.09 12.07 19.37
CA THR A 284 -35.09 11.05 19.05
C THR A 284 -34.10 10.85 20.19
N PHE A 285 -33.66 11.92 20.85
CA PHE A 285 -32.73 11.86 21.99
C PHE A 285 -33.38 11.20 23.21
N LEU A 286 -34.66 11.48 23.48
CA LEU A 286 -35.39 10.88 24.60
C LEU A 286 -35.58 9.37 24.43
N LYS A 287 -35.87 8.89 23.21
CA LYS A 287 -35.97 7.45 22.91
C LYS A 287 -34.63 6.70 23.12
N LYS A 288 -33.49 7.38 22.93
CA LYS A 288 -32.15 6.79 23.13
C LYS A 288 -31.61 6.92 24.57
N ARG A 289 -32.37 7.55 25.49
CA ARG A 289 -31.92 7.92 26.85
C ARG A 289 -31.22 6.79 27.61
N THR A 290 -31.82 5.60 27.68
CA THR A 290 -31.25 4.47 28.44
C THR A 290 -29.88 4.05 27.90
N CYS A 291 -29.69 4.04 26.58
CA CYS A 291 -28.42 3.68 25.96
C CYS A 291 -27.38 4.79 26.12
N ILE A 292 -27.79 6.06 26.05
CA ILE A 292 -26.89 7.20 26.30
C ILE A 292 -26.35 7.11 27.73
N ILE A 293 -27.24 6.97 28.71
CA ILE A 293 -26.86 6.84 30.12
C ILE A 293 -25.94 5.63 30.29
N LEU A 294 -26.28 4.46 29.74
CA LEU A 294 -25.45 3.27 29.89
C LEU A 294 -24.06 3.44 29.24
N THR A 295 -23.98 4.10 28.09
CA THR A 295 -22.69 4.37 27.42
C THR A 295 -21.86 5.34 28.27
N THR A 296 -22.44 6.45 28.72
CA THR A 296 -21.71 7.43 29.52
C THR A 296 -21.32 6.88 30.90
N THR A 297 -22.14 6.03 31.52
CA THR A 297 -21.78 5.36 32.78
C THR A 297 -20.59 4.43 32.63
N THR A 298 -20.47 3.74 31.49
CA THR A 298 -19.34 2.83 31.25
C THR A 298 -18.04 3.59 31.00
N ILE A 299 -18.13 4.74 30.31
CA ILE A 299 -17.00 5.65 30.15
C ILE A 299 -16.56 6.25 31.49
N THR A 300 -17.50 6.76 32.29
CA THR A 300 -17.16 7.32 33.62
C THR A 300 -16.60 6.25 34.56
N PHE A 301 -17.13 5.03 34.51
CA PHE A 301 -16.63 3.91 35.28
C PHE A 301 -15.18 3.56 34.89
N ALA A 302 -14.87 3.50 33.59
CA ALA A 302 -13.51 3.28 33.11
C ALA A 302 -12.54 4.39 33.56
N ILE A 303 -12.98 5.65 33.56
CA ILE A 303 -12.18 6.79 34.04
C ILE A 303 -11.94 6.69 35.55
N ILE A 304 -12.96 6.38 36.34
CA ILE A 304 -12.85 6.24 37.80
C ILE A 304 -11.85 5.13 38.16
N ILE A 305 -11.96 3.95 37.53
CA ILE A 305 -11.01 2.85 37.74
C ILE A 305 -9.60 3.22 37.26
N GLY A 306 -9.48 3.92 36.12
CA GLY A 306 -8.21 4.43 35.63
C GLY A 306 -7.53 5.40 36.60
N LEU A 307 -8.30 6.28 37.25
CA LEU A 307 -7.80 7.18 38.29
C LEU A 307 -7.41 6.41 39.56
N LEU A 308 -8.24 5.46 40.01
CA LEU A 308 -7.91 4.61 41.17
C LEU A 308 -6.58 3.86 40.97
N ARG A 309 -6.29 3.42 39.75
CA ARG A 309 -5.01 2.80 39.39
C ARG A 309 -3.83 3.74 39.63
N THR A 310 -3.95 5.04 39.33
CA THR A 310 -2.84 6.00 39.52
C THR A 310 -2.54 6.33 40.97
N PHE A 311 -3.49 6.11 41.88
CA PHE A 311 -3.35 6.40 43.31
C PHE A 311 -3.13 5.15 44.17
N SER A 312 -3.01 3.97 43.57
CA SER A 312 -2.85 2.71 44.31
C SER A 312 -1.43 2.19 44.24
N ASP A 313 -0.84 1.93 45.42
CA ASP A 313 0.47 1.27 45.55
C ASP A 313 0.36 -0.26 45.59
N GLN A 314 -0.86 -0.83 45.50
CA GLN A 314 -1.09 -2.28 45.59
C GLN A 314 -1.05 -2.95 44.21
N ASN A 315 -0.17 -3.93 44.04
CA ASN A 315 0.01 -4.64 42.75
C ASN A 315 -1.26 -5.35 42.27
N PHE A 316 -2.03 -5.95 43.21
CA PHE A 316 -3.31 -6.59 42.90
C PHE A 316 -4.30 -5.61 42.26
N LEU A 317 -4.47 -4.43 42.88
CA LEU A 317 -5.42 -3.42 42.41
C LEU A 317 -4.98 -2.84 41.06
N ILE A 318 -3.67 -2.61 40.86
CA ILE A 318 -3.12 -2.16 39.57
C ILE A 318 -3.45 -3.16 38.45
N MET A 319 -3.22 -4.46 38.70
CA MET A 319 -3.54 -5.52 37.74
C MET A 319 -5.05 -5.60 37.47
N ALA A 320 -5.88 -5.71 38.50
CA ALA A 320 -7.32 -5.89 38.37
C ALA A 320 -7.99 -4.68 37.68
N SER A 321 -7.58 -3.47 38.03
CA SER A 321 -8.04 -2.24 37.39
C SER A 321 -7.68 -2.17 35.90
N SER A 322 -6.50 -2.68 35.49
CA SER A 322 -6.14 -2.74 34.07
C SER A 322 -7.11 -3.62 33.27
N LEU A 323 -7.42 -4.81 33.77
CA LEU A 323 -8.36 -5.74 33.14
C LEU A 323 -9.79 -5.19 33.08
N LEU A 324 -10.22 -4.50 34.15
CA LEU A 324 -11.54 -3.86 34.20
C LEU A 324 -11.66 -2.69 33.22
N VAL A 325 -10.59 -1.91 33.04
CA VAL A 325 -10.56 -0.83 32.03
C VAL A 325 -10.64 -1.41 30.63
N GLU A 326 -9.87 -2.45 30.30
CA GLU A 326 -9.94 -3.15 29.01
C GLU A 326 -11.36 -3.67 28.72
N TYR A 327 -12.01 -4.28 29.72
CA TYR A 327 -13.39 -4.72 29.60
C TYR A 327 -14.38 -3.56 29.39
N ALA A 328 -14.26 -2.50 30.18
CA ALA A 328 -15.12 -1.34 30.10
C ALA A 328 -15.03 -0.66 28.72
N TRP A 329 -13.85 -0.67 28.11
CA TRP A 329 -13.65 -0.22 26.72
C TRP A 329 -14.40 -1.10 25.70
N LEU A 330 -14.29 -2.42 25.81
CA LEU A 330 -15.03 -3.34 24.92
C LEU A 330 -16.55 -3.14 25.04
N LEU A 331 -17.04 -3.01 26.27
CA LEU A 331 -18.46 -2.78 26.54
C LEU A 331 -18.90 -1.40 26.02
N CYS A 332 -18.10 -0.36 26.24
CA CYS A 332 -18.35 0.98 25.70
C CYS A 332 -18.46 0.97 24.17
N VAL A 333 -17.58 0.24 23.48
CA VAL A 333 -17.61 0.09 22.02
C VAL A 333 -18.93 -0.52 21.53
N ILE A 334 -19.39 -1.59 22.19
CA ILE A 334 -20.66 -2.26 21.84
C ILE A 334 -21.83 -1.29 22.03
N LEU A 335 -21.89 -0.62 23.19
CA LEU A 335 -22.97 0.32 23.50
C LEU A 335 -22.98 1.56 22.60
N LEU A 336 -21.80 2.13 22.32
CA LEU A 336 -21.66 3.29 21.44
C LEU A 336 -22.09 2.94 20.00
N SER A 337 -21.75 1.74 19.53
CA SER A 337 -22.20 1.25 18.22
C SER A 337 -23.73 1.13 18.15
N LEU A 338 -24.35 0.57 19.18
CA LEU A 338 -25.82 0.50 19.30
C LEU A 338 -26.44 1.91 19.33
N LEU A 339 -25.84 2.84 20.08
CA LEU A 339 -26.32 4.20 20.22
C LEU A 339 -26.35 4.94 18.88
N LEU A 340 -25.30 4.80 18.07
CA LEU A 340 -25.15 5.53 16.81
C LEU A 340 -25.92 4.87 15.66
N ARG A 341 -25.95 3.54 15.58
CA ARG A 341 -26.51 2.81 14.43
C ARG A 341 -28.02 2.53 14.52
N VAL A 342 -28.55 2.29 15.72
CA VAL A 342 -29.92 1.75 15.90
C VAL A 342 -30.94 2.88 16.15
N GLU A 343 -32.16 2.71 15.63
CA GLU A 343 -33.28 3.63 15.86
C GLU A 343 -33.81 3.55 17.29
N GLY A 344 -34.33 4.66 17.83
CA GLY A 344 -34.69 4.79 19.25
C GLY A 344 -35.61 3.69 19.78
N ASP A 345 -36.62 3.28 19.01
CA ASP A 345 -37.60 2.27 19.45
C ASP A 345 -37.04 0.84 19.45
N GLN A 346 -35.94 0.60 18.73
CA GLN A 346 -35.31 -0.72 18.59
C GLN A 346 -34.19 -0.95 19.62
N ILE A 347 -33.67 0.11 20.26
CA ILE A 347 -32.51 0.07 21.17
C ILE A 347 -32.67 -0.95 22.30
N LYS A 348 -33.85 -1.00 22.94
CA LYS A 348 -34.08 -1.94 24.05
C LYS A 348 -33.96 -3.39 23.59
N SER A 349 -34.49 -3.70 22.41
CA SER A 349 -34.40 -5.05 21.83
C SER A 349 -32.96 -5.37 21.39
N ALA A 350 -32.24 -4.38 20.84
CA ALA A 350 -30.86 -4.55 20.42
C ALA A 350 -29.91 -4.79 21.61
N PHE A 351 -30.07 -4.06 22.72
CA PHE A 351 -29.28 -4.29 23.94
C PHE A 351 -29.50 -5.70 24.53
N LEU A 352 -30.75 -6.14 24.62
CA LEU A 352 -31.09 -7.45 25.20
C LEU A 352 -30.44 -8.62 24.47
N ILE A 353 -30.21 -8.47 23.16
CA ILE A 353 -29.60 -9.48 22.31
C ILE A 353 -28.09 -9.65 22.54
N TYR A 354 -27.42 -8.58 22.95
CA TYR A 354 -26.00 -8.61 23.31
C TYR A 354 -25.78 -8.91 24.80
N ALA A 355 -26.84 -8.89 25.62
CA ALA A 355 -26.75 -9.09 27.06
C ALA A 355 -26.13 -10.43 27.48
N PRO A 356 -26.45 -11.60 26.88
CA PRO A 356 -25.82 -12.87 27.26
C PRO A 356 -24.32 -12.88 26.99
N LEU A 357 -23.89 -12.24 25.90
CA LEU A 357 -22.48 -12.11 25.52
C LEU A 357 -21.71 -11.16 26.43
N ILE A 358 -22.30 -10.01 26.79
CA ILE A 358 -21.74 -9.07 27.77
C ILE A 358 -21.60 -9.75 29.14
N PHE A 359 -22.64 -10.47 29.59
CA PHE A 359 -22.62 -11.19 30.85
C PHE A 359 -21.52 -12.25 30.89
N MET A 360 -21.36 -13.02 29.82
CA MET A 360 -20.28 -14.00 29.71
C MET A 360 -18.89 -13.34 29.69
N GLY A 361 -18.72 -12.21 29.01
CA GLY A 361 -17.49 -11.42 29.07
C GLY A 361 -17.13 -10.99 30.50
N PHE A 362 -18.12 -10.54 31.28
CA PHE A 362 -17.93 -10.19 32.69
C PHE A 362 -17.49 -11.39 33.54
N ILE A 363 -18.11 -12.56 33.35
CA ILE A 363 -17.74 -13.79 34.07
C ILE A 363 -16.28 -14.19 33.78
N VAL A 364 -15.91 -14.21 32.51
CA VAL A 364 -14.55 -14.61 32.09
C VAL A 364 -13.49 -13.67 32.69
N ILE A 365 -13.76 -12.36 32.70
CA ILE A 365 -12.83 -11.37 33.28
C ILE A 365 -12.80 -11.47 34.80
N SER A 366 -13.94 -11.78 35.43
CA SER A 366 -14.00 -12.04 36.87
C SER A 366 -13.17 -13.26 37.25
N PHE A 367 -13.23 -14.36 36.47
CA PHE A 367 -12.39 -15.55 36.69
C PHE A 367 -10.90 -15.23 36.60
N ARG A 368 -10.51 -14.36 35.64
CA ARG A 368 -9.13 -13.90 35.49
C ARG A 368 -8.68 -13.02 36.65
N ILE A 369 -9.50 -12.08 37.11
CA ILE A 369 -9.17 -11.19 38.24
C ILE A 369 -9.00 -11.99 39.54
N VAL A 370 -9.86 -12.98 39.77
CA VAL A 370 -9.85 -13.82 40.98
C VAL A 370 -8.77 -14.91 40.92
N LEU A 371 -8.16 -15.13 39.73
CA LEU A 371 -7.23 -16.23 39.47
C LEU A 371 -7.86 -17.58 39.83
N VAL A 372 -9.05 -17.87 39.31
CA VAL A 372 -9.79 -19.09 39.70
C VAL A 372 -9.04 -20.38 39.31
N PRO A 373 -8.92 -21.39 40.19
CA PRO A 373 -8.32 -22.69 39.83
C PRO A 373 -9.02 -23.39 38.65
N ASN A 374 -8.27 -24.12 37.83
CA ASN A 374 -8.81 -24.78 36.64
C ASN A 374 -9.94 -25.77 36.97
N ASP A 375 -9.84 -26.50 38.07
CA ASP A 375 -10.87 -27.47 38.49
C ASP A 375 -12.22 -26.81 38.73
N LEU A 376 -12.21 -25.62 39.34
CA LEU A 376 -13.42 -24.84 39.58
C LEU A 376 -14.00 -24.30 38.26
N VAL A 377 -13.15 -23.87 37.33
CA VAL A 377 -13.58 -23.46 35.98
C VAL A 377 -14.21 -24.64 35.25
N ASN A 378 -13.60 -25.83 35.29
CA ASN A 378 -14.10 -27.04 34.64
C ASN A 378 -15.47 -27.47 35.16
N LEU A 379 -15.72 -27.25 36.45
CA LEU A 379 -16.99 -27.58 37.09
C LEU A 379 -18.09 -26.55 36.81
N ILE A 380 -17.78 -25.25 36.95
CA ILE A 380 -18.81 -24.18 36.97
C ILE A 380 -19.04 -23.56 35.58
N PHE A 381 -18.03 -23.53 34.71
CA PHE A 381 -18.14 -22.85 33.42
C PHE A 381 -19.11 -23.52 32.42
N PRO A 382 -19.09 -24.86 32.21
CA PRO A 382 -20.01 -25.52 31.28
C PRO A 382 -21.51 -25.29 31.53
N PRO A 383 -22.04 -25.35 32.78
CA PRO A 383 -23.46 -25.11 33.02
C PRO A 383 -23.84 -23.63 32.83
N ILE A 384 -22.96 -22.68 33.23
CA ILE A 384 -23.16 -21.25 32.98
C ILE A 384 -23.25 -20.98 31.48
N LEU A 385 -22.38 -21.60 30.70
CA LEU A 385 -22.32 -21.45 29.26
C LEU A 385 -23.57 -21.99 28.56
N LEU A 386 -24.08 -23.14 29.01
CA LEU A 386 -25.36 -23.68 28.53
C LEU A 386 -26.52 -22.73 28.85
N LEU A 387 -26.60 -22.20 30.07
CA LEU A 387 -27.64 -21.23 30.45
C LEU A 387 -27.59 -19.99 29.56
N CYS A 388 -26.40 -19.47 29.26
CA CYS A 388 -26.22 -18.33 28.36
C CYS A 388 -26.59 -18.67 26.91
N THR A 389 -26.33 -19.89 26.45
CA THR A 389 -26.73 -20.37 25.13
C THR A 389 -28.26 -20.43 25.00
N ILE A 390 -28.94 -20.95 26.02
CA ILE A 390 -30.42 -20.98 26.08
C ILE A 390 -30.96 -19.54 26.16
N TRP A 391 -30.35 -18.68 26.96
CA TRP A 391 -30.73 -17.28 27.09
C TRP A 391 -30.61 -16.54 25.75
N GLN A 392 -29.48 -16.72 25.03
CA GLN A 392 -29.27 -16.17 23.69
C GLN A 392 -30.36 -16.63 22.70
N TRP A 393 -30.67 -17.92 22.69
CA TRP A 393 -31.70 -18.48 21.82
C TRP A 393 -33.11 -17.92 22.12
N TYR A 394 -33.47 -17.80 23.40
CA TYR A 394 -34.74 -17.22 23.81
C TYR A 394 -34.88 -15.76 23.36
N VAL A 395 -33.84 -14.94 23.55
CA VAL A 395 -33.87 -13.53 23.17
C VAL A 395 -33.98 -13.37 21.64
N ILE A 396 -33.23 -14.16 20.87
CA ILE A 396 -33.31 -14.17 19.40
C ILE A 396 -34.75 -14.44 18.95
N ARG A 397 -35.40 -15.49 19.48
CA ARG A 397 -36.79 -15.83 19.13
C ARG A 397 -37.75 -14.69 19.44
N LYS A 398 -37.65 -14.10 20.63
CA LYS A 398 -38.57 -13.06 21.11
C LYS A 398 -38.44 -11.74 20.34
N HIS A 399 -37.23 -11.33 19.99
CA HIS A 399 -36.98 -9.99 19.45
C HIS A 399 -36.72 -9.94 17.94
N HIS A 400 -36.58 -11.07 17.22
CA HIS A 400 -36.10 -11.13 15.81
C HIS A 400 -36.68 -10.11 14.82
N LYS A 401 -37.95 -9.69 14.95
CA LYS A 401 -38.60 -8.72 14.04
C LYS A 401 -38.24 -7.26 14.31
N LYS A 402 -37.70 -6.94 15.48
CA LYS A 402 -37.52 -5.56 15.98
C LYS A 402 -36.08 -5.04 15.86
N ILE A 403 -35.21 -5.70 15.11
CA ILE A 403 -33.76 -5.43 15.07
C ILE A 403 -33.28 -5.33 13.61
N PRO A 404 -32.24 -4.54 13.33
CA PRO A 404 -31.61 -4.50 12.01
C PRO A 404 -31.11 -5.87 11.54
N ARG A 405 -31.18 -6.13 10.23
CA ARG A 405 -30.73 -7.41 9.62
C ARG A 405 -29.27 -7.74 9.92
N SER A 406 -28.39 -6.73 9.97
CA SER A 406 -26.97 -6.92 10.30
C SER A 406 -26.76 -7.45 11.72
N ASP A 407 -27.51 -6.91 12.68
CA ASP A 407 -27.46 -7.36 14.08
C ASP A 407 -28.02 -8.77 14.26
N MET A 408 -29.07 -9.10 13.52
CA MET A 408 -29.58 -10.47 13.47
C MET A 408 -28.52 -11.45 12.96
N PHE A 409 -27.78 -11.08 11.91
CA PHE A 409 -26.70 -11.91 11.39
C PHE A 409 -25.59 -12.15 12.43
N TYR A 410 -25.11 -11.09 13.10
CA TYR A 410 -24.09 -11.23 14.15
C TYR A 410 -24.55 -12.11 15.30
N THR A 411 -25.83 -12.08 15.62
CA THR A 411 -26.35 -12.77 16.81
C THR A 411 -26.66 -14.23 16.56
N TYR A 412 -26.97 -14.60 15.31
CA TYR A 412 -26.92 -15.99 14.87
C TYR A 412 -25.50 -16.55 14.90
N ILE A 413 -24.49 -15.79 14.46
CA ILE A 413 -23.09 -16.22 14.58
C ILE A 413 -22.70 -16.37 16.06
N SER A 414 -23.06 -15.42 16.93
CA SER A 414 -22.87 -15.54 18.37
C SER A 414 -23.50 -16.82 18.92
N MET A 415 -24.72 -17.17 18.48
CA MET A 415 -25.39 -18.39 18.91
C MET A 415 -24.65 -19.66 18.47
N ILE A 416 -24.14 -19.70 17.25
CA ILE A 416 -23.29 -20.81 16.77
C ILE A 416 -22.04 -20.93 17.64
N ILE A 417 -21.37 -19.81 17.94
CA ILE A 417 -20.16 -19.78 18.75
C ILE A 417 -20.44 -20.22 20.18
N PHE A 418 -21.56 -19.80 20.77
CA PHE A 418 -22.03 -20.29 22.07
C PHE A 418 -22.26 -21.81 22.08
N LEU A 419 -22.88 -22.34 21.02
CA LEU A 419 -23.13 -23.77 20.88
C LEU A 419 -21.82 -24.56 20.74
N VAL A 420 -20.92 -24.12 19.85
CA VAL A 420 -19.59 -24.73 19.66
C VAL A 420 -18.79 -24.67 20.95
N SER A 421 -18.81 -23.53 21.65
CA SER A 421 -18.15 -23.36 22.95
C SER A 421 -18.69 -24.37 23.98
N THR A 422 -20.02 -24.53 24.06
CA THR A 422 -20.65 -25.49 24.98
C THR A 422 -20.23 -26.92 24.70
N VAL A 423 -20.20 -27.31 23.42
CA VAL A 423 -19.74 -28.65 23.00
C VAL A 423 -18.26 -28.84 23.34
N CYS A 424 -17.39 -27.87 23.04
CA CYS A 424 -15.97 -27.94 23.40
C CYS A 424 -15.77 -28.09 24.91
N ALA A 425 -16.52 -27.33 25.71
CA ALA A 425 -16.48 -27.43 27.17
C ALA A 425 -16.94 -28.80 27.69
N TRP A 426 -17.93 -29.43 27.05
CA TRP A 426 -18.40 -30.78 27.40
C TRP A 426 -17.43 -31.89 27.06
N ILE A 427 -16.68 -31.75 25.96
CA ILE A 427 -15.68 -32.74 25.55
C ILE A 427 -14.47 -32.76 26.50
N GLY A 428 -14.23 -31.66 27.23
CA GLY A 428 -13.09 -31.50 28.15
C GLY A 428 -12.18 -30.30 27.81
N TYR A 429 -12.45 -29.58 26.71
CA TYR A 429 -11.68 -28.41 26.28
C TYR A 429 -12.27 -27.08 26.79
N THR A 430 -12.40 -26.96 28.11
CA THR A 430 -13.01 -25.80 28.79
C THR A 430 -12.24 -24.50 28.57
N LEU A 431 -10.91 -24.52 28.69
CA LEU A 431 -10.06 -23.34 28.45
C LEU A 431 -10.10 -22.90 26.98
N MET A 432 -10.14 -23.84 26.04
CA MET A 432 -10.33 -23.54 24.62
C MET A 432 -11.71 -22.93 24.35
N SER A 433 -12.75 -23.41 25.05
CA SER A 433 -14.09 -22.80 24.99
C SER A 433 -14.09 -21.36 25.50
N VAL A 434 -13.40 -21.06 26.62
CA VAL A 434 -13.23 -19.68 27.10
C VAL A 434 -12.53 -18.83 26.04
N GLN A 435 -11.44 -19.34 25.46
CA GLN A 435 -10.67 -18.64 24.44
C GLN A 435 -11.50 -18.30 23.20
N LEU A 436 -12.33 -19.23 22.74
CA LEU A 436 -13.21 -19.06 21.59
C LEU A 436 -14.25 -17.94 21.82
N LEU A 437 -14.78 -17.82 23.04
CA LEU A 437 -15.70 -16.74 23.40
C LEU A 437 -15.00 -15.38 23.47
N ILE A 438 -13.82 -15.31 24.08
CA ILE A 438 -13.05 -14.05 24.14
C ILE A 438 -12.75 -13.57 22.72
N TRP A 439 -12.29 -14.48 21.85
CA TRP A 439 -12.08 -14.18 20.44
C TRP A 439 -13.33 -13.61 19.78
N TRP A 440 -14.49 -14.24 19.97
CA TRP A 440 -15.71 -13.74 19.38
C TRP A 440 -16.14 -12.37 19.94
N ILE A 441 -16.01 -12.14 21.24
CA ILE A 441 -16.31 -10.83 21.85
C ILE A 441 -15.43 -9.74 21.23
N MET A 442 -14.12 -10.00 21.07
CA MET A 442 -13.18 -9.08 20.44
C MET A 442 -13.53 -8.85 18.95
N GLN A 443 -13.80 -9.91 18.20
CA GLN A 443 -14.17 -9.82 16.78
C GLN A 443 -15.48 -9.05 16.59
N LEU A 444 -16.48 -9.32 17.43
CA LEU A 444 -17.75 -8.61 17.42
C LEU A 444 -17.55 -7.13 17.72
N ALA A 445 -16.70 -6.77 18.69
CA ALA A 445 -16.37 -5.38 18.97
C ALA A 445 -15.75 -4.70 17.73
N CYS A 446 -14.78 -5.34 17.06
CA CYS A 446 -14.20 -4.82 15.81
C CYS A 446 -15.24 -4.67 14.68
N ILE A 447 -16.12 -5.64 14.49
CA ILE A 447 -17.18 -5.55 13.47
C ILE A 447 -18.14 -4.40 13.80
N LEU A 448 -18.51 -4.24 15.07
CA LEU A 448 -19.41 -3.20 15.53
C LEU A 448 -18.81 -1.79 15.42
N THR A 449 -17.49 -1.62 15.61
CA THR A 449 -16.82 -0.32 15.36
C THR A 449 -16.81 0.01 13.87
N ILE A 450 -16.42 -0.94 13.03
CA ILE A 450 -16.34 -0.73 11.57
C ILE A 450 -17.72 -0.42 11.00
N THR A 451 -18.75 -1.18 11.39
CA THR A 451 -20.13 -0.91 10.95
C THR A 451 -20.67 0.40 11.48
N CYS A 452 -20.30 0.81 12.69
CA CYS A 452 -20.65 2.12 13.24
C CYS A 452 -20.07 3.25 12.38
N ILE A 453 -18.77 3.19 12.04
CA ILE A 453 -18.11 4.18 11.17
C ILE A 453 -18.74 4.16 9.77
N ALA A 454 -18.99 2.97 9.21
CA ALA A 454 -19.61 2.81 7.91
C ALA A 454 -21.02 3.43 7.85
N SER A 455 -21.85 3.19 8.87
CA SER A 455 -23.18 3.79 9.00
C SER A 455 -23.11 5.31 9.12
N TRP A 456 -22.23 5.83 9.98
CA TRP A 456 -22.05 7.28 10.13
C TRP A 456 -21.61 7.95 8.82
N MET A 457 -20.66 7.35 8.11
CA MET A 457 -20.20 7.84 6.80
C MET A 457 -21.32 7.80 5.75
N LYS A 458 -22.15 6.75 5.75
CA LYS A 458 -23.29 6.63 4.83
C LYS A 458 -24.31 7.74 5.04
N ASP A 459 -24.61 8.07 6.29
CA ASP A 459 -25.55 9.15 6.62
C ASP A 459 -24.95 10.53 6.34
N TYR A 460 -23.66 10.73 6.64
CA TYR A 460 -22.92 11.94 6.24
C TYR A 460 -22.96 12.16 4.72
N SER A 461 -22.76 11.08 3.95
CA SER A 461 -22.83 11.11 2.49
C SER A 461 -24.20 11.50 1.94
N LYS A 462 -25.29 10.99 2.53
CA LYS A 462 -26.66 11.35 2.14
C LYS A 462 -26.95 12.81 2.45
N LYS A 463 -26.55 13.29 3.63
CA LYS A 463 -26.81 14.66 4.09
C LYS A 463 -26.10 15.71 3.22
N HIS A 464 -24.85 15.44 2.82
CA HIS A 464 -24.05 16.37 2.01
C HIS A 464 -24.05 16.07 0.50
N ARG A 465 -24.90 15.13 0.05
CA ARG A 465 -25.00 14.63 -1.34
C ARG A 465 -23.63 14.43 -1.96
N ILE A 466 -22.77 13.69 -1.25
CA ILE A 466 -21.36 13.56 -1.62
C ILE A 466 -21.26 12.89 -2.99
N TYR A 467 -21.98 11.79 -3.25
CA TYR A 467 -21.91 11.07 -4.53
C TYR A 467 -22.21 11.90 -5.79
N ASP A 468 -22.90 13.04 -5.68
CA ASP A 468 -23.21 13.93 -6.81
C ASP A 468 -22.03 14.84 -7.20
N LYS A 469 -21.05 15.01 -6.30
CA LYS A 469 -19.88 15.88 -6.53
C LYS A 469 -18.80 15.14 -7.36
N PRO A 470 -17.97 15.86 -8.13
CA PRO A 470 -16.87 15.25 -8.88
C PRO A 470 -15.83 14.62 -7.95
N ILE A 471 -15.12 13.60 -8.46
CA ILE A 471 -14.14 12.82 -7.70
C ILE A 471 -13.05 13.69 -7.05
N THR A 472 -12.68 14.82 -7.66
CA THR A 472 -11.67 15.75 -7.14
C THR A 472 -12.00 16.31 -5.75
N LYS A 473 -13.28 16.37 -5.37
CA LYS A 473 -13.71 16.79 -4.02
C LYS A 473 -14.05 15.62 -3.09
N ASN A 474 -14.34 14.45 -3.65
CA ASN A 474 -14.84 13.28 -2.92
C ASN A 474 -13.84 12.15 -2.75
N TRP A 475 -12.65 12.26 -3.34
CA TRP A 475 -11.65 11.20 -3.37
C TRP A 475 -11.37 10.66 -1.97
N PHE A 476 -11.24 11.53 -0.96
CA PHE A 476 -10.97 11.13 0.41
C PHE A 476 -12.12 10.33 1.03
N PHE A 477 -13.36 10.78 0.85
CA PHE A 477 -14.53 10.05 1.35
C PHE A 477 -14.62 8.65 0.74
N ARG A 478 -14.44 8.54 -0.59
CA ARG A 478 -14.46 7.25 -1.28
C ARG A 478 -13.27 6.37 -0.90
N LEU A 479 -12.08 6.94 -0.69
CA LEU A 479 -10.91 6.20 -0.20
C LEU A 479 -11.21 5.56 1.15
N VAL A 480 -11.74 6.34 2.10
CA VAL A 480 -12.08 5.80 3.42
C VAL A 480 -13.20 4.76 3.32
N TYR A 481 -14.23 5.02 2.52
CA TYR A 481 -15.41 4.15 2.46
C TYR A 481 -15.18 2.85 1.65
N GLU A 482 -14.50 2.93 0.51
CA GLU A 482 -14.32 1.81 -0.44
C GLU A 482 -13.01 1.05 -0.22
N VAL A 483 -11.99 1.66 0.41
CA VAL A 483 -10.70 1.02 0.70
C VAL A 483 -10.52 0.78 2.19
N LEU A 484 -10.52 1.84 3.00
CA LEU A 484 -10.11 1.76 4.40
C LEU A 484 -11.09 0.91 5.23
N LEU A 485 -12.41 1.06 5.03
CA LEU A 485 -13.41 0.24 5.73
C LEU A 485 -13.30 -1.26 5.41
N PRO A 486 -13.25 -1.71 4.13
CA PRO A 486 -13.03 -3.13 3.82
C PRO A 486 -11.66 -3.66 4.28
N VAL A 487 -10.59 -2.87 4.18
CA VAL A 487 -9.26 -3.25 4.68
C VAL A 487 -9.29 -3.45 6.20
N MET A 488 -9.89 -2.53 6.96
CA MET A 488 -10.10 -2.71 8.40
C MET A 488 -10.97 -3.94 8.70
N ALA A 489 -11.97 -4.25 7.87
CA ALA A 489 -12.81 -5.43 8.05
C ALA A 489 -12.01 -6.73 7.86
N LEU A 490 -11.11 -6.79 6.87
CA LEU A 490 -10.21 -7.93 6.70
C LEU A 490 -9.21 -8.05 7.85
N LEU A 491 -8.58 -6.95 8.24
CA LEU A 491 -7.63 -6.90 9.37
C LEU A 491 -8.27 -7.19 10.72
N SER A 492 -9.60 -7.00 10.86
CA SER A 492 -10.30 -7.26 12.12
C SER A 492 -10.14 -8.70 12.59
N ILE A 493 -10.13 -9.67 11.65
CA ILE A 493 -10.04 -11.10 11.95
C ILE A 493 -8.69 -11.48 12.59
N PRO A 494 -7.53 -11.22 11.95
CA PRO A 494 -6.25 -11.52 12.58
C PRO A 494 -6.02 -10.67 13.83
N LEU A 495 -6.49 -9.42 13.86
CA LEU A 495 -6.37 -8.55 15.03
C LEU A 495 -7.15 -9.10 16.23
N SER A 496 -8.39 -9.54 16.05
CA SER A 496 -9.20 -10.08 17.14
C SER A 496 -8.66 -11.40 17.68
N ILE A 497 -8.15 -12.27 16.81
CA ILE A 497 -7.46 -13.51 17.21
C ILE A 497 -6.20 -13.16 18.01
N TYR A 498 -5.41 -12.18 17.54
CA TYR A 498 -4.22 -11.71 18.25
C TYR A 498 -4.57 -11.15 19.63
N MET A 499 -5.57 -10.26 19.73
CA MET A 499 -6.01 -9.66 20.98
C MET A 499 -6.55 -10.70 21.96
N ALA A 500 -7.33 -11.67 21.48
CA ALA A 500 -7.83 -12.75 22.33
C ALA A 500 -6.72 -13.69 22.78
N ALA A 501 -5.74 -13.97 21.92
CA ALA A 501 -4.57 -14.77 22.29
C ALA A 501 -3.69 -14.06 23.32
N ASP A 502 -3.55 -12.74 23.21
CA ASP A 502 -2.78 -11.95 24.16
C ASP A 502 -3.30 -12.07 25.61
N VAL A 503 -4.61 -12.32 25.80
CA VAL A 503 -5.21 -12.56 27.13
C VAL A 503 -4.54 -13.72 27.87
N PHE A 504 -4.10 -14.76 27.17
CA PHE A 504 -3.35 -15.90 27.73
C PHE A 504 -1.87 -15.89 27.28
N ASN A 505 -1.38 -14.72 26.84
CA ASN A 505 -0.02 -14.52 26.31
C ASN A 505 0.37 -15.49 25.17
N LEU A 506 -0.60 -15.81 24.32
CA LEU A 506 -0.47 -16.63 23.10
C LEU A 506 -0.19 -15.77 21.85
N SER A 507 -0.02 -14.45 21.99
CA SER A 507 0.09 -13.49 20.87
C SER A 507 1.30 -13.75 19.97
N THR A 508 2.41 -14.22 20.54
CA THR A 508 3.60 -14.60 19.76
C THR A 508 3.34 -15.84 18.90
N LEU A 509 2.65 -16.85 19.46
CA LEU A 509 2.29 -18.05 18.69
C LEU A 509 1.32 -17.70 17.55
N THR A 510 0.29 -16.89 17.81
CA THR A 510 -0.66 -16.52 16.75
C THR A 510 0.01 -15.77 15.62
N TRP A 511 0.93 -14.85 15.94
CA TRP A 511 1.73 -14.17 14.93
C TRP A 511 2.61 -15.13 14.12
N GLN A 512 3.24 -16.10 14.79
CA GLN A 512 4.00 -17.16 14.10
C GLN A 512 3.11 -17.97 13.16
N TYR A 513 1.92 -18.41 13.59
CA TYR A 513 1.00 -19.16 12.73
C TYR A 513 0.46 -18.34 11.56
N PHE A 514 0.20 -17.04 11.73
CA PHE A 514 -0.23 -16.17 10.63
C PHE A 514 0.85 -15.93 9.58
N THR A 515 2.12 -15.85 10.02
CA THR A 515 3.26 -15.60 9.13
C THR A 515 3.91 -16.88 8.60
N MET A 516 3.65 -18.03 9.24
CA MET A 516 4.14 -19.33 8.80
C MET A 516 3.61 -19.65 7.39
N PRO A 517 4.50 -19.93 6.42
CA PRO A 517 4.07 -20.33 5.09
C PRO A 517 3.54 -21.77 5.14
N PHE A 518 2.23 -21.95 4.92
CA PHE A 518 1.60 -23.27 4.84
C PHE A 518 1.94 -23.99 3.52
N VAL A 519 2.20 -23.23 2.45
CA VAL A 519 2.90 -23.71 1.25
C VAL A 519 4.26 -23.05 1.19
N ASN A 520 5.35 -23.82 1.22
CA ASN A 520 6.72 -23.33 1.15
C ASN A 520 7.50 -24.05 0.04
N ALA A 521 7.22 -23.70 -1.21
CA ALA A 521 8.02 -24.12 -2.36
C ALA A 521 9.14 -23.11 -2.63
N LYS A 522 10.20 -23.55 -3.33
CA LYS A 522 11.38 -22.73 -3.66
C LYS A 522 11.03 -21.38 -4.29
N ASN A 523 9.96 -21.33 -5.09
CA ASN A 523 9.50 -20.15 -5.81
C ASN A 523 8.03 -19.80 -5.51
N PHE A 524 7.44 -20.28 -4.41
CA PHE A 524 6.06 -19.95 -4.07
C PHE A 524 5.85 -20.12 -2.57
N ARG A 525 5.51 -19.03 -1.89
CA ARG A 525 5.23 -19.03 -0.45
C ARG A 525 3.87 -18.41 -0.19
N VAL A 526 3.03 -19.16 0.51
CA VAL A 526 1.72 -18.67 0.93
C VAL A 526 1.57 -18.87 2.43
N SER A 527 1.33 -17.76 3.11
CA SER A 527 0.95 -17.67 4.52
C SER A 527 -0.44 -17.05 4.65
N LEU A 528 -1.10 -17.24 5.79
CA LEU A 528 -2.44 -16.66 6.01
C LEU A 528 -2.40 -15.13 5.93
N PHE A 529 -1.31 -14.53 6.43
CA PHE A 529 -1.07 -13.10 6.32
C PHE A 529 -0.89 -12.63 4.86
N SER A 530 -0.16 -13.38 4.02
CA SER A 530 0.00 -13.03 2.60
C SER A 530 -1.32 -13.04 1.81
N LEU A 531 -2.25 -13.95 2.15
CA LEU A 531 -3.59 -13.99 1.55
C LEU A 531 -4.40 -12.74 1.92
N ILE A 532 -4.34 -12.33 3.18
CA ILE A 532 -5.01 -11.12 3.67
C ILE A 532 -4.45 -9.88 2.95
N GLN A 533 -3.12 -9.76 2.81
CA GLN A 533 -2.50 -8.66 2.07
C GLN A 533 -2.96 -8.58 0.61
N VAL A 534 -3.07 -9.70 -0.10
CA VAL A 534 -3.57 -9.72 -1.49
C VAL A 534 -5.04 -9.30 -1.57
N ALA A 535 -5.85 -9.73 -0.60
CA ALA A 535 -7.26 -9.32 -0.50
C ALA A 535 -7.41 -7.81 -0.19
N GLU A 536 -6.53 -7.24 0.64
CA GLU A 536 -6.49 -5.79 0.89
C GLU A 536 -6.09 -5.00 -0.35
N LEU A 537 -5.05 -5.47 -1.05
CA LEU A 537 -4.61 -4.88 -2.31
C LEU A 537 -5.73 -4.87 -3.34
N TYR A 538 -6.59 -5.88 -3.38
CA TYR A 538 -7.75 -5.89 -4.30
C TYR A 538 -8.66 -4.68 -4.08
N PHE A 539 -8.98 -4.30 -2.84
CA PHE A 539 -9.80 -3.12 -2.56
C PHE A 539 -9.12 -1.82 -2.96
N LEU A 540 -7.81 -1.71 -2.69
CA LEU A 540 -7.00 -0.56 -3.11
C LEU A 540 -7.00 -0.42 -4.65
N PHE A 541 -6.70 -1.49 -5.37
CA PHE A 541 -6.63 -1.47 -6.84
C PHE A 541 -8.01 -1.30 -7.49
N LYS A 542 -9.08 -1.83 -6.89
CA LYS A 542 -10.46 -1.54 -7.30
C LYS A 542 -10.76 -0.03 -7.23
N TYR A 543 -10.35 0.62 -6.15
CA TYR A 543 -10.52 2.08 -5.99
C TYR A 543 -9.66 2.86 -6.98
N VAL A 544 -8.38 2.51 -7.14
CA VAL A 544 -7.49 3.12 -8.15
C VAL A 544 -8.10 3.01 -9.54
N ASN A 545 -8.62 1.83 -9.90
CA ASN A 545 -9.30 1.62 -11.18
C ASN A 545 -10.51 2.56 -11.33
N SER A 546 -11.38 2.63 -10.31
CA SER A 546 -12.56 3.52 -10.35
C SER A 546 -12.16 5.00 -10.50
N VAL A 547 -11.14 5.46 -9.77
CA VAL A 547 -10.63 6.83 -9.87
C VAL A 547 -10.03 7.11 -11.24
N CYS A 548 -9.20 6.21 -11.75
CA CYS A 548 -8.60 6.34 -13.09
C CYS A 548 -9.67 6.44 -14.18
N LEU A 549 -10.72 5.60 -14.11
CA LEU A 549 -11.81 5.61 -15.09
C LEU A 549 -12.64 6.90 -15.04
N GLU A 550 -12.91 7.43 -13.85
CA GLU A 550 -13.63 8.70 -13.70
C GLU A 550 -12.80 9.91 -14.13
N LEU A 551 -11.50 9.93 -13.82
CA LEU A 551 -10.57 10.97 -14.30
C LEU A 551 -10.46 10.95 -15.82
N LEU A 552 -10.43 9.76 -16.42
CA LEU A 552 -10.41 9.58 -17.87
C LEU A 552 -11.69 10.12 -18.51
N HIS A 553 -12.85 9.78 -17.94
CA HIS A 553 -14.14 10.31 -18.39
C HIS A 553 -14.21 11.85 -18.27
N LEU A 554 -13.71 12.44 -17.18
CA LEU A 554 -13.62 13.91 -17.04
C LEU A 554 -12.71 14.56 -18.08
N HIS A 555 -11.57 13.94 -18.39
CA HIS A 555 -10.65 14.43 -19.42
C HIS A 555 -11.29 14.44 -20.82
N PHE A 556 -12.03 13.38 -21.19
CA PHE A 556 -12.68 13.29 -22.49
C PHE A 556 -13.94 14.17 -22.60
N LYS A 557 -14.70 14.35 -21.51
CA LYS A 557 -15.88 15.23 -21.49
C LYS A 557 -15.56 16.71 -21.70
N GLY A 558 -14.33 17.14 -21.35
CA GLY A 558 -13.85 18.50 -21.60
C GLY A 558 -13.55 18.82 -23.08
N LYS A 559 -13.41 17.79 -23.94
CA LYS A 559 -13.18 17.96 -25.38
C LYS A 559 -14.47 17.68 -26.14
N ASN A 560 -15.35 18.68 -26.22
CA ASN A 560 -16.48 18.64 -27.13
C ASN A 560 -15.98 18.69 -28.60
N TYR A 561 -16.49 17.76 -29.42
CA TYR A 561 -16.65 17.78 -30.89
C TYR A 561 -16.06 16.54 -31.59
N ARG A 562 -16.96 15.83 -32.28
CA ARG A 562 -16.80 14.64 -33.16
C ARG A 562 -17.00 13.25 -32.53
N THR A 563 -17.73 12.45 -33.29
CA THR A 563 -18.11 11.04 -33.19
C THR A 563 -16.98 10.07 -32.79
N ASN A 564 -15.72 10.51 -32.75
CA ASN A 564 -14.54 9.73 -32.37
C ASN A 564 -14.22 9.78 -30.85
N ALA A 565 -14.83 10.69 -30.09
CA ALA A 565 -14.53 10.83 -28.65
C ALA A 565 -15.03 9.63 -27.83
N SER A 566 -16.21 9.08 -28.14
CA SER A 566 -16.80 7.92 -27.47
C SER A 566 -15.96 6.66 -27.65
N SER A 567 -15.51 6.37 -28.88
CA SER A 567 -14.65 5.22 -29.16
C SER A 567 -13.30 5.31 -28.45
N ARG A 568 -12.70 6.51 -28.37
CA ARG A 568 -11.42 6.74 -27.66
C ARG A 568 -11.58 6.62 -26.14
N GLU A 569 -12.71 7.03 -25.60
CA GLU A 569 -13.02 6.87 -24.18
C GLU A 569 -13.15 5.39 -23.81
N VAL A 570 -13.91 4.61 -24.59
CA VAL A 570 -14.07 3.16 -24.36
C VAL A 570 -12.71 2.44 -24.45
N MET A 571 -11.90 2.76 -25.46
CA MET A 571 -10.54 2.21 -25.58
C MET A 571 -9.67 2.57 -24.36
N GLY A 572 -9.69 3.84 -23.94
CA GLY A 572 -8.94 4.31 -22.77
C GLY A 572 -9.36 3.61 -21.48
N LYS A 573 -10.66 3.35 -21.29
CA LYS A 573 -11.18 2.58 -20.15
C LYS A 573 -10.62 1.16 -20.12
N ASN A 574 -10.66 0.45 -21.25
CA ASN A 574 -10.15 -0.93 -21.32
C ASN A 574 -8.64 -1.00 -21.06
N VAL A 575 -7.85 -0.09 -21.66
CA VAL A 575 -6.40 -0.03 -21.44
C VAL A 575 -6.07 0.25 -19.98
N MET A 576 -6.74 1.23 -19.35
CA MET A 576 -6.53 1.53 -17.93
C MET A 576 -6.91 0.36 -17.02
N GLN A 577 -8.00 -0.35 -17.31
CA GLN A 577 -8.38 -1.54 -16.55
C GLN A 577 -7.34 -2.64 -16.64
N VAL A 578 -6.82 -2.93 -17.84
CA VAL A 578 -5.75 -3.92 -18.04
C VAL A 578 -4.48 -3.53 -17.28
N LEU A 579 -4.09 -2.26 -17.32
CA LEU A 579 -2.91 -1.77 -16.60
C LEU A 579 -3.07 -1.89 -15.08
N VAL A 580 -4.21 -1.45 -14.54
CA VAL A 580 -4.45 -1.44 -13.09
C VAL A 580 -4.59 -2.87 -12.55
N TRP A 581 -5.38 -3.73 -13.20
CA TRP A 581 -5.52 -5.13 -12.77
C TRP A 581 -4.28 -5.97 -13.06
N GLY A 582 -3.53 -5.67 -14.13
CA GLY A 582 -2.22 -6.25 -14.40
C GLY A 582 -1.22 -5.90 -13.31
N ALA A 583 -1.16 -4.64 -12.86
CA ALA A 583 -0.32 -4.21 -11.75
C ALA A 583 -0.71 -4.89 -10.43
N TRP A 584 -2.02 -4.99 -10.13
CA TRP A 584 -2.51 -5.75 -8.97
C TRP A 584 -2.04 -7.21 -9.00
N LEU A 585 -2.15 -7.87 -10.16
CA LEU A 585 -1.72 -9.26 -10.35
C LEU A 585 -0.20 -9.40 -10.13
N LEU A 586 0.62 -8.53 -10.72
CA LEU A 586 2.08 -8.59 -10.56
C LEU A 586 2.52 -8.36 -9.10
N ILE A 587 1.90 -7.41 -8.41
CA ILE A 587 2.20 -7.15 -6.99
C ILE A 587 1.71 -8.31 -6.11
N SER A 588 0.54 -8.88 -6.38
CA SER A 588 0.03 -10.03 -5.63
C SER A 588 0.94 -11.24 -5.77
N LEU A 589 1.47 -11.48 -6.97
CA LEU A 589 2.44 -12.54 -7.22
C LEU A 589 3.80 -12.25 -6.54
N SER A 590 4.18 -10.98 -6.39
CA SER A 590 5.33 -10.60 -5.55
C SER A 590 5.09 -10.86 -4.07
N VAL A 591 3.88 -10.63 -3.54
CA VAL A 591 3.52 -10.92 -2.14
C VAL A 591 3.63 -12.43 -1.84
N PHE A 592 3.25 -13.28 -2.80
CA PHE A 592 3.47 -14.73 -2.71
C PHE A 592 4.94 -15.17 -2.94
N HIS A 593 5.88 -14.22 -3.00
CA HIS A 593 7.31 -14.45 -3.19
C HIS A 593 7.61 -15.34 -4.40
N ILE A 594 6.84 -15.17 -5.48
CA ILE A 594 7.08 -15.99 -6.67
C ILE A 594 8.39 -15.53 -7.30
N GLY A 595 9.38 -16.43 -7.37
CA GLY A 595 10.78 -16.06 -7.61
C GLY A 595 10.98 -15.22 -8.88
N GLY A 596 11.72 -14.11 -8.82
CA GLY A 596 11.75 -13.09 -9.90
C GLY A 596 12.05 -13.54 -11.34
N LYS A 597 12.53 -14.77 -11.56
CA LYS A 597 12.73 -15.36 -12.90
C LYS A 597 11.43 -15.51 -13.71
N TRP A 598 10.31 -15.94 -13.13
CA TRP A 598 9.06 -16.08 -13.91
C TRP A 598 8.47 -14.71 -14.30
N LEU A 599 8.62 -13.69 -13.43
CA LEU A 599 8.25 -12.30 -13.74
C LEU A 599 9.04 -11.83 -14.97
N ALA A 600 10.34 -12.12 -15.02
CA ALA A 600 11.17 -11.82 -16.17
C ALA A 600 10.66 -12.52 -17.45
N TYR A 601 10.32 -13.81 -17.40
CA TYR A 601 9.78 -14.53 -18.55
C TYR A 601 8.45 -13.95 -19.05
N ILE A 602 7.52 -13.63 -18.15
CA ILE A 602 6.25 -13.00 -18.54
C ILE A 602 6.48 -11.61 -19.11
N ALA A 603 7.36 -10.82 -18.51
CA ALA A 603 7.73 -9.50 -19.03
C ALA A 603 8.35 -9.61 -20.43
N THR A 604 9.24 -10.57 -20.66
CA THR A 604 9.82 -10.85 -21.99
C THR A 604 8.73 -11.25 -23.00
N GLY A 605 7.83 -12.17 -22.63
CA GLY A 605 6.74 -12.61 -23.49
C GLY A 605 5.77 -11.48 -23.85
N LEU A 606 5.32 -10.71 -22.85
CA LEU A 606 4.45 -9.55 -23.04
C LEU A 606 5.12 -8.47 -23.88
N SER A 607 6.38 -8.12 -23.58
CA SER A 607 7.12 -7.12 -24.35
C SER A 607 7.28 -7.53 -25.82
N THR A 608 7.58 -8.80 -26.06
CA THR A 608 7.69 -9.36 -27.41
C THR A 608 6.34 -9.34 -28.13
N GLY A 609 5.26 -9.79 -27.48
CA GLY A 609 3.91 -9.77 -28.04
C GLY A 609 3.40 -8.37 -28.36
N VAL A 610 3.61 -7.40 -27.46
CA VAL A 610 3.27 -5.98 -27.69
C VAL A 610 4.12 -5.41 -28.83
N GLY A 611 5.41 -5.77 -28.90
CA GLY A 611 6.31 -5.37 -29.98
C GLY A 611 5.83 -5.87 -31.35
N PHE A 612 5.46 -7.15 -31.45
CA PHE A 612 4.89 -7.71 -32.68
C PHE A 612 3.55 -7.07 -33.05
N ALA A 613 2.64 -6.88 -32.09
CA ALA A 613 1.34 -6.25 -32.34
C ALA A 613 1.48 -4.77 -32.77
N SER A 614 2.52 -4.08 -32.31
CA SER A 614 2.78 -2.68 -32.65
C SER A 614 3.63 -2.49 -33.91
N LYS A 615 4.10 -3.58 -34.53
CA LYS A 615 5.02 -3.55 -35.69
C LYS A 615 4.48 -2.67 -36.82
N ASP A 616 3.27 -2.95 -37.29
CA ASP A 616 2.67 -2.24 -38.43
C ASP A 616 2.39 -0.77 -38.11
N ILE A 617 2.07 -0.45 -36.86
CA ILE A 617 1.83 0.92 -36.40
C ILE A 617 3.13 1.72 -36.43
N LEU A 618 4.22 1.15 -35.90
CA LEU A 618 5.55 1.77 -35.90
C LEU A 618 6.08 1.96 -37.33
N GLU A 619 5.84 0.98 -38.20
CA GLU A 619 6.19 1.05 -39.60
C GLU A 619 5.47 2.19 -40.32
N ASN A 620 4.14 2.31 -40.14
CA ASN A 620 3.36 3.42 -40.68
C ASN A 620 3.80 4.79 -40.14
N LEU A 621 4.16 4.87 -38.86
CA LEU A 621 4.68 6.10 -38.23
C LEU A 621 6.02 6.52 -38.86
N TYR A 622 6.96 5.58 -38.99
CA TYR A 622 8.26 5.84 -39.59
C TYR A 622 8.14 6.34 -41.04
N TYR A 623 7.32 5.67 -41.85
CA TYR A 623 7.07 6.11 -43.22
C TYR A 623 6.29 7.43 -43.29
N GLY A 624 5.37 7.68 -42.35
CA GLY A 624 4.67 8.96 -42.25
C GLY A 624 5.63 10.13 -42.04
N ILE A 625 6.57 9.99 -41.09
CA ILE A 625 7.61 11.01 -40.85
C ILE A 625 8.46 11.20 -42.10
N ASN A 626 8.85 10.12 -42.79
CA ASN A 626 9.66 10.19 -44.00
C ASN A 626 8.93 10.84 -45.19
N LEU A 627 7.62 10.60 -45.33
CA LEU A 627 6.78 11.26 -46.34
C LEU A 627 6.67 12.76 -46.06
N MET A 628 6.40 13.13 -44.80
CA MET A 628 6.36 14.53 -44.35
C MET A 628 7.70 15.25 -44.51
N ALA A 629 8.83 14.52 -44.43
CA ALA A 629 10.17 15.08 -44.60
C ALA A 629 10.48 15.55 -46.04
N GLY A 630 9.56 15.39 -47.00
CA GLY A 630 9.63 16.08 -48.30
C GLY A 630 9.60 15.18 -49.54
N ARG A 631 9.30 13.88 -49.40
CA ARG A 631 9.14 13.00 -50.58
C ARG A 631 7.88 13.31 -51.38
N VAL A 632 6.80 13.67 -50.68
CA VAL A 632 5.49 14.09 -51.22
C VAL A 632 5.01 15.30 -50.43
N LYS A 633 4.45 16.30 -51.11
CA LYS A 633 3.89 17.48 -50.46
C LYS A 633 2.36 17.46 -50.53
N VAL A 634 1.72 18.07 -49.53
CA VAL A 634 0.28 18.35 -49.59
C VAL A 634 0.02 19.25 -50.81
N GLY A 635 -0.89 18.83 -51.68
CA GLY A 635 -1.17 19.47 -52.95
C GLY A 635 -0.54 18.80 -54.19
N ASP A 636 0.41 17.89 -54.03
CA ASP A 636 0.98 17.13 -55.16
C ASP A 636 -0.08 16.21 -55.77
N TRP A 637 0.00 16.00 -57.10
CA TRP A 637 -0.76 14.95 -57.77
C TRP A 637 0.07 13.69 -57.88
N ILE A 638 -0.46 12.58 -57.39
CA ILE A 638 0.21 11.29 -57.42
C ILE A 638 -0.70 10.22 -58.03
N GLU A 639 -0.06 9.24 -58.67
CA GLU A 639 -0.71 8.03 -59.17
C GLU A 639 -0.17 6.83 -58.40
N CYS A 640 -1.06 6.09 -57.73
CA CYS A 640 -0.75 4.89 -56.96
C CYS A 640 -1.81 3.82 -57.26
N ASP A 641 -1.38 2.60 -57.59
CA ASP A 641 -2.27 1.50 -58.01
C ASP A 641 -3.27 1.88 -59.12
N GLY A 642 -2.86 2.72 -60.07
CA GLY A 642 -3.71 3.18 -61.18
C GLY A 642 -4.73 4.27 -60.81
N ILE A 643 -4.76 4.71 -59.55
CA ILE A 643 -5.64 5.78 -59.07
C ILE A 643 -4.85 7.08 -59.05
N LYS A 644 -5.33 8.09 -59.79
CA LYS A 644 -4.80 9.45 -59.79
C LYS A 644 -5.57 10.32 -58.79
N GLY A 645 -4.85 11.03 -57.93
CA GLY A 645 -5.46 11.93 -56.96
C GLY A 645 -4.50 12.98 -56.42
N LYS A 646 -5.08 14.03 -55.85
CA LYS A 646 -4.37 15.12 -55.20
C LYS A 646 -4.17 14.80 -53.72
N VAL A 647 -2.97 15.03 -53.19
CA VAL A 647 -2.66 14.80 -51.77
C VAL A 647 -3.37 15.85 -50.92
N ALA A 648 -4.41 15.45 -50.20
CA ALA A 648 -5.22 16.34 -49.35
C ALA A 648 -4.59 16.56 -47.97
N SER A 649 -4.09 15.48 -47.34
CA SER A 649 -3.36 15.59 -46.07
C SER A 649 -2.45 14.38 -45.84
N ILE A 650 -1.34 14.61 -45.15
CA ILE A 650 -0.43 13.55 -44.68
C ILE A 650 -0.54 13.52 -43.16
N SER A 651 -0.94 12.38 -42.60
CA SER A 651 -0.99 12.11 -41.16
C SER A 651 0.10 11.12 -40.77
N TYR A 652 0.32 10.92 -39.46
CA TYR A 652 1.33 10.00 -38.96
C TYR A 652 1.14 8.55 -39.44
N THR A 653 -0.10 8.10 -39.67
CA THR A 653 -0.40 6.71 -40.04
C THR A 653 -0.89 6.53 -41.47
N SER A 654 -1.43 7.58 -42.08
CA SER A 654 -2.07 7.52 -43.39
C SER A 654 -1.93 8.81 -44.18
N THR A 655 -1.99 8.70 -45.50
CA THR A 655 -2.04 9.80 -46.46
C THR A 655 -3.39 9.77 -47.18
N MET A 656 -4.09 10.90 -47.17
CA MET A 656 -5.41 11.05 -47.78
C MET A 656 -5.27 11.65 -49.18
N LEU A 657 -5.77 10.96 -50.20
CA LEU A 657 -5.85 11.44 -51.57
C LEU A 657 -7.28 11.80 -51.92
N GLU A 658 -7.47 12.93 -52.59
CA GLU A 658 -8.71 13.32 -53.24
C GLU A 658 -8.62 12.88 -54.71
N ALA A 659 -9.40 11.86 -55.07
CA ALA A 659 -9.43 11.33 -56.43
C ALA A 659 -10.23 12.25 -57.37
N ILE A 660 -10.07 12.04 -58.68
CA ILE A 660 -10.71 12.88 -59.72
C ILE A 660 -12.25 12.80 -59.65
N ASP A 661 -12.80 11.69 -59.12
CA ASP A 661 -14.23 11.49 -58.91
C ASP A 661 -14.78 12.18 -57.64
N GLY A 662 -13.92 12.87 -56.88
CA GLY A 662 -14.28 13.55 -55.62
C GLY A 662 -14.27 12.64 -54.39
N SER A 663 -13.90 11.36 -54.52
CA SER A 663 -13.76 10.46 -53.37
C SER A 663 -12.47 10.73 -52.59
N ILE A 664 -12.51 10.53 -51.26
CA ILE A 664 -11.32 10.59 -50.41
C ILE A 664 -10.83 9.18 -50.13
N ILE A 665 -9.63 8.87 -50.63
CA ILE A 665 -9.01 7.56 -50.49
C ILE A 665 -7.89 7.65 -49.46
N ALA A 666 -7.97 6.83 -48.43
CA ALA A 666 -6.98 6.76 -47.35
C ALA A 666 -5.98 5.63 -47.64
N PHE A 667 -4.74 5.99 -47.96
CA PHE A 667 -3.65 5.02 -48.04
C PHE A 667 -2.91 4.98 -46.70
N THR A 668 -2.57 3.79 -46.21
CA THR A 668 -1.62 3.69 -45.10
C THR A 668 -0.23 4.12 -45.59
N ASN A 669 0.55 4.77 -44.73
CA ASN A 669 1.86 5.31 -45.15
C ASN A 669 2.82 4.20 -45.59
N SER A 670 2.76 3.03 -44.97
CA SER A 670 3.50 1.83 -45.39
C SER A 670 3.12 1.35 -46.78
N GLN A 671 1.82 1.30 -47.10
CA GLN A 671 1.37 0.93 -48.45
C GLN A 671 1.86 1.93 -49.50
N LEU A 672 1.74 3.23 -49.23
CA LEU A 672 2.18 4.27 -50.18
C LEU A 672 3.70 4.25 -50.39
N PHE A 673 4.46 3.93 -49.35
CA PHE A 673 5.93 3.90 -49.43
C PHE A 673 6.48 2.59 -50.02
N THR A 674 5.83 1.46 -49.71
CA THR A 674 6.25 0.14 -50.20
C THR A 674 5.88 -0.04 -51.67
N LYS A 675 4.76 0.52 -52.11
CA LYS A 675 4.36 0.53 -53.51
C LYS A 675 5.03 1.68 -54.26
N ASN A 676 5.38 1.45 -55.51
CA ASN A 676 5.85 2.51 -56.39
C ASN A 676 4.67 3.45 -56.71
N TYR A 677 4.82 4.73 -56.37
CA TYR A 677 3.90 5.79 -56.77
C TYR A 677 4.59 6.72 -57.77
N LYS A 678 3.83 7.26 -58.73
CA LYS A 678 4.31 8.29 -59.65
C LYS A 678 3.88 9.65 -59.13
N ASN A 679 4.82 10.55 -58.91
CA ASN A 679 4.49 11.95 -58.62
C ASN A 679 4.46 12.73 -59.94
N LEU A 680 3.27 13.20 -60.31
CA LEU A 680 3.00 13.84 -61.60
C LEU A 680 3.36 15.34 -61.59
N THR A 681 3.41 15.97 -60.41
CA THR A 681 3.67 17.42 -60.27
C THR A 681 5.10 17.78 -59.91
N LYS A 682 5.91 16.83 -59.40
CA LYS A 682 7.26 17.12 -58.88
C LYS A 682 8.31 17.45 -59.96
N ASN A 683 8.07 17.06 -61.22
CA ASN A 683 8.96 17.38 -62.33
C ASN A 683 8.58 18.74 -62.94
N HIS A 684 7.99 18.76 -64.14
CA HIS A 684 7.54 19.96 -64.85
C HIS A 684 6.00 20.01 -65.03
N GLY A 685 5.24 19.13 -64.38
CA GLY A 685 3.76 19.11 -64.44
C GLY A 685 3.13 18.56 -65.73
N TYR A 686 3.93 18.26 -66.75
CA TYR A 686 3.47 17.65 -68.00
C TYR A 686 3.79 16.15 -68.05
N VAL A 687 2.86 15.36 -68.59
CA VAL A 687 2.99 13.91 -68.81
C VAL A 687 2.86 13.63 -70.30
N LEU A 688 3.63 12.66 -70.79
CA LEU A 688 3.52 12.21 -72.18
C LEU A 688 2.23 11.41 -72.36
N SER A 689 1.34 11.89 -73.24
CA SER A 689 0.13 11.20 -73.67
C SER A 689 0.34 10.61 -75.06
N LEU A 690 -0.08 9.36 -75.23
CA LEU A 690 -0.05 8.62 -76.49
C LEU A 690 -1.48 8.58 -77.02
N ILE A 691 -1.77 9.29 -78.11
CA ILE A 691 -3.11 9.37 -78.70
C ILE A 691 -3.11 8.53 -79.98
N PRO A 692 -3.77 7.36 -80.01
CA PRO A 692 -3.81 6.52 -81.20
C PRO A 692 -4.84 7.04 -82.21
N PHE A 693 -4.50 6.98 -83.49
CA PHE A 693 -5.43 7.21 -84.60
C PHE A 693 -5.03 6.34 -85.81
N GLY A 694 -5.99 6.01 -86.68
CA GLY A 694 -5.77 5.15 -87.85
C GLY A 694 -6.28 5.79 -89.13
N VAL A 695 -5.57 5.54 -90.24
CA VAL A 695 -5.94 6.02 -91.59
C VAL A 695 -5.97 4.87 -92.60
N ALA A 696 -6.66 5.06 -93.72
CA ALA A 696 -6.86 4.00 -94.71
C ALA A 696 -5.55 3.62 -95.41
N TYR A 697 -5.43 2.32 -95.74
CA TYR A 697 -4.34 1.84 -96.58
C TYR A 697 -4.34 2.54 -97.94
N GLY A 698 -3.15 2.98 -98.39
CA GLY A 698 -2.98 3.80 -99.59
C GLY A 698 -2.82 5.31 -99.33
N SER A 699 -3.04 5.77 -98.09
CA SER A 699 -2.75 7.16 -97.70
C SER A 699 -1.25 7.43 -97.64
N ASN A 700 -0.79 8.61 -98.07
CA ASN A 700 0.63 8.98 -97.98
C ASN A 700 1.02 9.24 -96.52
N MET A 701 1.82 8.34 -95.95
CA MET A 701 2.24 8.38 -94.55
C MET A 701 2.97 9.66 -94.17
N LYS A 702 3.80 10.22 -95.06
CA LYS A 702 4.55 11.45 -94.78
C LYS A 702 3.61 12.65 -94.67
N ASP A 703 2.65 12.73 -95.59
CA ASP A 703 1.68 13.83 -95.61
C ASP A 703 0.80 13.79 -94.36
N VAL A 704 0.32 12.60 -93.96
CA VAL A 704 -0.44 12.39 -92.72
C VAL A 704 0.35 12.86 -91.50
N THR A 705 1.63 12.50 -91.39
CA THR A 705 2.47 12.92 -90.26
C THR A 705 2.64 14.43 -90.20
N THR A 706 2.97 15.09 -91.31
CA THR A 706 3.24 16.53 -91.36
C THR A 706 1.98 17.35 -91.10
N ILE A 707 0.86 17.00 -91.75
CA ILE A 707 -0.40 17.73 -91.63
C ILE A 707 -0.93 17.68 -90.18
N ILE A 708 -0.84 16.53 -89.52
CA ILE A 708 -1.32 16.37 -88.13
C ILE A 708 -0.38 17.07 -87.15
N GLU A 709 0.93 16.97 -87.33
CA GLU A 709 1.90 17.71 -86.51
C GLU A 709 1.68 19.22 -86.61
N GLU A 710 1.47 19.76 -87.82
CA GLU A 710 1.18 21.17 -88.04
C GLU A 710 -0.15 21.60 -87.44
N ALA A 711 -1.22 20.81 -87.61
CA ALA A 711 -2.54 21.13 -87.08
C ALA A 711 -2.57 21.15 -85.55
N VAL A 712 -1.96 20.16 -84.89
CA VAL A 712 -1.96 20.08 -83.42
C VAL A 712 -1.03 21.12 -82.81
N ASN A 713 0.14 21.39 -83.41
CA ASN A 713 1.01 22.48 -82.96
C ASN A 713 0.35 23.86 -83.20
N GLY A 714 -0.45 24.01 -84.26
CA GLY A 714 -1.22 25.22 -84.56
C GLY A 714 -2.38 25.51 -83.61
N LEU A 715 -2.84 24.51 -82.83
CA LEU A 715 -3.92 24.67 -81.85
C LEU A 715 -3.54 25.60 -80.69
N ASN A 716 -2.23 25.76 -80.39
CA ASN A 716 -1.70 26.55 -79.26
C ASN A 716 -2.48 26.30 -77.94
N HIS A 717 -2.77 25.03 -77.65
CA HIS A 717 -3.58 24.68 -76.48
C HIS A 717 -2.87 25.12 -75.18
N PRO A 718 -3.57 25.78 -74.23
CA PRO A 718 -2.93 26.29 -73.01
C PRO A 718 -2.36 25.21 -72.09
N TYR A 719 -2.72 23.94 -72.30
CA TYR A 719 -2.29 22.79 -71.51
C TYR A 719 -1.38 21.81 -72.27
N LEU A 720 -0.94 22.15 -73.48
CA LEU A 720 0.18 21.49 -74.16
C LEU A 720 1.50 22.15 -73.73
N ASP A 721 2.57 21.37 -73.61
CA ASP A 721 3.90 21.92 -73.32
C ASP A 721 4.41 22.75 -74.52
N PRO A 722 4.56 24.08 -74.39
CA PRO A 722 4.99 24.91 -75.52
C PRO A 722 6.46 24.69 -75.91
N SER A 723 7.25 24.04 -75.04
CA SER A 723 8.68 23.79 -75.28
C SER A 723 8.95 22.49 -76.03
N LYS A 724 7.96 21.59 -76.14
CA LYS A 724 8.10 20.27 -76.77
C LYS A 724 7.09 20.12 -77.90
N GLN A 725 7.60 20.03 -79.12
CA GLN A 725 6.75 19.79 -80.29
C GLN A 725 6.08 18.41 -80.23
N VAL A 726 4.84 18.37 -80.71
CA VAL A 726 4.09 17.12 -80.87
C VAL A 726 4.68 16.32 -82.03
N LYS A 727 4.77 15.00 -81.88
CA LYS A 727 5.32 14.10 -82.89
C LYS A 727 4.38 12.97 -83.23
N VAL A 728 4.12 12.73 -84.50
CA VAL A 728 3.38 11.56 -84.98
C VAL A 728 4.36 10.42 -85.24
N VAL A 729 4.09 9.25 -84.67
CA VAL A 729 4.88 8.03 -84.90
C VAL A 729 3.99 6.95 -85.48
N PHE A 730 4.45 6.34 -86.56
CA PHE A 730 3.84 5.14 -87.12
C PHE A 730 4.04 3.98 -86.13
N THR A 731 2.95 3.32 -85.72
CA THR A 731 3.03 2.24 -84.73
C THR A 731 2.99 0.86 -85.35
N GLU A 732 1.99 0.60 -86.19
CA GLU A 732 1.79 -0.74 -86.76
C GLU A 732 0.88 -0.71 -88.00
N PHE A 733 0.97 -1.78 -88.79
CA PHE A 733 0.01 -2.11 -89.83
C PHE A 733 -1.13 -2.91 -89.21
N GLY A 734 -2.31 -2.31 -89.04
CA GLY A 734 -3.49 -2.95 -88.46
C GLY A 734 -4.35 -3.68 -89.51
N ASP A 735 -5.33 -4.44 -89.08
CA ASP A 735 -6.14 -5.30 -89.97
C ASP A 735 -6.91 -4.53 -91.06
N SER A 736 -7.24 -3.26 -90.82
CA SER A 736 -8.01 -2.41 -91.76
C SER A 736 -7.49 -0.97 -91.87
N SER A 737 -6.46 -0.62 -91.09
CA SER A 737 -5.90 0.74 -91.03
C SER A 737 -4.38 0.72 -90.84
N ILE A 738 -3.74 1.80 -91.28
CA ILE A 738 -2.38 2.17 -90.89
C ILE A 738 -2.50 2.93 -89.56
N ASN A 739 -1.95 2.36 -88.47
CA ASN A 739 -2.08 2.91 -87.12
C ASN A 739 -0.91 3.86 -86.80
N PHE A 740 -1.25 5.01 -86.24
CA PHE A 740 -0.33 6.03 -85.75
C PHE A 740 -0.58 6.33 -84.28
N GLN A 741 0.45 6.79 -83.57
CA GLN A 741 0.34 7.41 -82.26
C GLN A 741 0.91 8.82 -82.29
N LEU A 742 0.10 9.76 -81.84
CA LEU A 742 0.53 11.12 -81.56
C LEU A 742 1.12 11.18 -80.15
N LEU A 743 2.39 11.58 -80.05
CA LEU A 743 3.11 11.82 -78.81
C LEU A 743 3.00 13.30 -78.44
N CYS A 744 2.20 13.63 -77.43
CA CYS A 744 2.03 15.00 -76.94
C CYS A 744 2.28 15.09 -75.43
N TRP A 745 2.99 16.13 -74.99
CA TRP A 745 3.18 16.42 -73.58
C TRP A 745 2.04 17.30 -73.08
N VAL A 746 1.21 16.77 -72.18
CA VAL A 746 -0.02 17.41 -71.70
C VAL A 746 0.03 17.62 -70.19
N ASP A 747 -0.65 18.65 -69.70
CA ASP A 747 -0.81 18.87 -68.26
C ASP A 747 -1.38 17.60 -67.56
N ALA A 748 -0.72 17.17 -66.48
CA ALA A 748 -1.03 15.91 -65.81
C ALA A 748 -2.47 15.86 -65.23
N VAL A 749 -3.03 17.01 -64.86
CA VAL A 749 -4.34 17.11 -64.20
C VAL A 749 -5.45 17.15 -65.25
N LYS A 750 -5.21 17.85 -66.37
CA LYS A 750 -6.21 18.07 -67.42
C LYS A 750 -6.09 17.14 -68.62
N GLN A 751 -5.26 16.09 -68.53
CA GLN A 751 -4.98 15.13 -69.60
C GLN A 751 -6.23 14.68 -70.36
N ILE A 752 -7.32 14.31 -69.67
CA ILE A 752 -8.55 13.80 -70.31
C ILE A 752 -9.17 14.83 -71.26
N TYR A 753 -9.24 16.09 -70.83
CA TYR A 753 -9.80 17.19 -71.64
C TYR A 753 -8.91 17.47 -72.85
N VAL A 754 -7.59 17.59 -72.63
CA VAL A 754 -6.64 17.88 -73.72
C VAL A 754 -6.63 16.78 -74.78
N VAL A 755 -6.68 15.51 -74.37
CA VAL A 755 -6.74 14.38 -75.30
C VAL A 755 -8.00 14.44 -76.16
N SER A 756 -9.15 14.76 -75.57
CA SER A 756 -10.41 14.92 -76.32
C SER A 756 -10.29 16.01 -77.39
N ASP A 757 -9.78 17.19 -77.01
CA ASP A 757 -9.65 18.33 -77.92
C ASP A 757 -8.66 18.03 -79.06
N VAL A 758 -7.56 17.35 -78.75
CA VAL A 758 -6.57 16.91 -79.75
C VAL A 758 -7.14 15.84 -80.68
N MET A 759 -7.90 14.87 -80.18
CA MET A 759 -8.57 13.87 -81.03
C MET A 759 -9.58 14.52 -81.99
N GLN A 760 -10.33 15.52 -81.51
CA GLN A 760 -11.24 16.29 -82.37
C GLN A 760 -10.49 17.07 -83.45
N CYS A 761 -9.34 17.66 -83.10
CA CYS A 761 -8.46 18.33 -84.06
C CYS A 761 -7.97 17.34 -85.13
N ILE A 762 -7.45 16.17 -84.73
CA ILE A 762 -7.01 15.12 -85.67
C ILE A 762 -8.13 14.73 -86.64
N TYR A 763 -9.33 14.49 -86.12
CA TYR A 763 -10.49 14.11 -86.94
C TYR A 763 -10.83 15.19 -87.99
N ASN A 764 -10.96 16.44 -87.55
CA ASN A 764 -11.30 17.56 -88.44
C ASN A 764 -10.21 17.80 -89.50
N THR A 765 -8.94 17.63 -89.13
CA THR A 765 -7.81 17.82 -90.02
C THR A 765 -7.73 16.72 -91.09
N LEU A 766 -7.98 15.46 -90.72
CA LEU A 766 -8.03 14.35 -91.67
C LEU A 766 -9.18 14.52 -92.68
N ASP A 767 -10.36 14.93 -92.20
CA ASP A 767 -11.53 15.19 -93.04
C ASP A 767 -11.28 16.34 -94.04
N ALA A 768 -10.68 17.45 -93.59
CA ALA A 768 -10.35 18.60 -94.43
C ALA A 768 -9.35 18.28 -95.55
N HIS A 769 -8.51 17.26 -95.38
CA HIS A 769 -7.50 16.82 -96.37
C HIS A 769 -7.93 15.59 -97.18
N ASN A 770 -9.21 15.18 -97.08
CA ASN A 770 -9.75 13.98 -97.74
C ASN A 770 -9.00 12.67 -97.40
N ILE A 771 -8.45 12.57 -96.19
CA ILE A 771 -7.78 11.35 -95.71
C ILE A 771 -8.83 10.49 -95.02
N SER A 772 -9.15 9.33 -95.61
CA SER A 772 -10.18 8.44 -95.09
C SER A 772 -9.74 7.73 -93.80
N ILE A 773 -10.60 7.78 -92.78
CA ILE A 773 -10.55 6.88 -91.62
C ILE A 773 -11.35 5.62 -91.99
N PRO A 774 -10.70 4.45 -92.13
CA PRO A 774 -11.33 3.28 -92.71
C PRO A 774 -12.30 2.65 -91.70
N PHE A 775 -13.47 2.27 -92.19
CA PHE A 775 -14.27 1.26 -91.51
C PHE A 775 -13.57 -0.11 -91.60
N PRO A 776 -13.90 -1.08 -90.72
CA PRO A 776 -13.38 -2.44 -90.82
C PRO A 776 -13.54 -2.99 -92.25
N GLN A 777 -12.42 -3.36 -92.87
CA GLN A 777 -12.35 -3.86 -94.24
C GLN A 777 -12.47 -5.39 -94.22
N CYS A 778 -13.24 -5.95 -95.16
CA CYS A 778 -13.39 -7.39 -95.30
C CYS A 778 -13.46 -7.75 -96.78
N ASP A 779 -12.50 -8.56 -97.24
CA ASP A 779 -12.52 -9.11 -98.58
C ASP A 779 -13.45 -10.33 -98.63
N VAL A 780 -14.55 -10.22 -99.38
CA VAL A 780 -15.54 -11.28 -99.54
C VAL A 780 -15.32 -12.02 -100.86
N HIS A 781 -14.84 -13.25 -100.79
CA HIS A 781 -14.74 -14.14 -101.96
C HIS A 781 -16.02 -14.96 -102.15
N VAL A 782 -16.88 -14.55 -103.09
CA VAL A 782 -18.10 -15.29 -103.45
C VAL A 782 -17.75 -16.43 -104.41
N LYS A 783 -17.97 -17.69 -104.02
CA LYS A 783 -17.82 -18.87 -104.89
C LYS A 783 -19.19 -19.27 -105.47
N GLU A 784 -19.34 -19.30 -106.79
CA GLU A 784 -20.57 -19.76 -107.46
C GLU A 784 -20.86 -21.25 -107.16
N ALA A 785 -22.07 -21.56 -106.70
CA ALA A 785 -22.53 -22.93 -106.46
C ALA A 785 -23.24 -23.49 -107.72
N LEU A 786 -22.85 -24.71 -108.11
CA LEU A 786 -23.35 -25.46 -109.27
C LEU A 786 -24.89 -25.49 -109.39
N GLN A 787 -25.38 -25.18 -110.59
CA GLN A 787 -26.76 -25.45 -111.03
C GLN A 787 -27.04 -26.97 -111.00
N ALA A 788 -27.90 -27.43 -110.09
CA ALA A 788 -28.54 -28.75 -110.19
C ALA A 788 -29.80 -28.61 -111.05
N SER A 789 -29.79 -29.28 -112.20
CA SER A 789 -30.86 -29.38 -113.18
C SER A 789 -32.16 -29.93 -112.56
N THR A 790 -33.24 -29.14 -112.60
CA THR A 790 -34.61 -29.63 -112.43
C THR A 790 -35.11 -30.20 -113.77
N SER A 791 -35.22 -31.53 -113.86
CA SER A 791 -36.07 -32.20 -114.84
C SER A 791 -37.52 -32.20 -114.35
N THR A 792 -38.41 -31.72 -115.20
CA THR A 792 -39.88 -31.79 -115.09
C THR A 792 -40.40 -33.23 -115.17
N ALA A 793 -41.45 -33.57 -114.40
CA ALA A 793 -42.52 -34.48 -114.82
C ALA A 793 -43.73 -34.44 -113.86
N SER A 794 -44.89 -34.16 -114.47
CA SER A 794 -46.31 -34.35 -114.07
C SER A 794 -46.82 -33.74 -112.76
#